data_AF-A0A954REA3-F1
#
_entry.id   AF-A0A954REA3-F1
#
_cell.length_a   1.000
_cell.length_b   1.000
_cell.length_c   1.000
_cell.angle_alpha   90.00
_cell.angle_beta   90.00
_cell.angle_gamma   90.00
#
_symmetry.space_group_name_H-M   'P 1'
#
loop_
_entity.id
_entity.type
_entity.pdbx_description
1 polymer ?
#
loop_
_entity_poly.entity_id
_entity_poly.type
_entity_poly.pdbx_seq_one_letter_code
_entity_poly.pdbx_strand_id
1 'polypeptide(L)'
;MTDRRSKQGGSARRSGTRWMLGEPLEERAMLAAFTAYNGLFSSNQTSPNTTFYSAINAVDNAGPLKDVVTGADQAAILSTAHVGAVFDTNGTQPANGTDAAEIFGGFVDFSAGSQRSIEIGPGAAYEYRFENLDPGATYQFAGTAIRGNSSYTDRWTLAQIEGAESFTIAHSSGAGVVTAGLEPNQVAFWAGHNAASDQGYVVQWLDIDPGPDGQFTVISTQYTGSIPTAIDANGVADGSKSYGIAGVRLTQDEASGPPAVENVPATDVLAFNATIGGTITTTGGEVPEVTLYFGTTDGGTNAAAWQHAVPLGNVSGEFSTVLDSLTQNTTYHYRGFAQNSLGSAWAPTTSTLQTLPASAPVIVNRAVENVGAFSAVLNGTVTDTGNDLPIVTVYYGDNDGGTNPNAWDHHVDIGTQFGAFSLPVSNLQPLTNYYFTTFAQNSLGSDWAPATLQFATTDTPPLQISEFMADNSATLTTRTRVASTVPFAGDVMTPDWIEIHNPTDTVADIGGFHLTDTPNSPQKWAFPAGTVVPPNGYLVVYASGLDIVDTALDQTGRLHTSFELSGDGSDRLLLTDADGERVAGFDTIPLQSEDISYGIDLLGEERFYGVPTPGSNNANDVPPAPVISVASKTFTGSFTVELTASLPTHSIRYTTDERTPTTTSTLYTGPITISSTTQLRAIAVSPDGKVSTVVSASYVSLGANVLNRTSNLPIMIVETFGDSVPGVGSTYGDSFMALIEPGEDGVTVLTDAFDLTTRGGIHVRGSSSSGFAKKQYRVEFWDENNEDQKQSVLGMPKEADWIFYGPNQYDRVLISNPLMFDLSNQMGRYATRTRWVEMYLDSNGGTLDTGDFVGLYAITEVIEEGDDRVDVGTLTTGAGGVPVQGGFIWKNDRGNAYVDPESPTTQQRTYINSWINGLSSAAAGANFTDPVNGYAKYADVPSFIDHNILNMVSMNVDALRLSSFYFKRPDGKLEAGPIWDFDRALDSTDGRDNNPRSWFGTGDSTRYFDDNDRVRSWWPDMFQDPDFVQAYIDRWFDLRQGVLSLDNINATIDRIAEPIFDAAARDYQRWSGSRYTNFAGELNHLKTWLRQRV
;
A
#
# COMPACT_ATOMS: atom_id res chain seq x y z
N MET A 1 33.18 43.38 -27.43
CA MET A 1 33.15 42.28 -28.40
C MET A 1 32.26 41.21 -27.77
N THR A 2 30.93 41.22 -27.98
CA THR A 2 30.17 40.50 -29.05
C THR A 2 30.64 39.04 -29.16
N ASP A 3 29.82 38.00 -28.97
CA ASP A 3 28.49 37.78 -29.56
C ASP A 3 27.66 36.68 -28.84
N ARG A 4 26.37 36.66 -29.19
CA ARG A 4 25.17 35.96 -28.69
C ARG A 4 25.12 34.43 -28.95
N ARG A 5 24.31 33.70 -28.14
CA ARG A 5 23.02 33.11 -28.57
C ARG A 5 22.27 32.38 -27.43
N SER A 6 20.97 32.62 -27.43
CA SER A 6 19.86 32.03 -26.68
C SER A 6 19.52 30.58 -27.04
N LYS A 7 18.94 29.81 -26.11
CA LYS A 7 17.72 29.00 -26.34
C LYS A 7 17.00 28.66 -25.02
N GLN A 8 15.68 28.81 -25.06
CA GLN A 8 14.67 28.50 -24.03
C GLN A 8 14.29 27.01 -24.01
N GLY A 9 13.70 26.60 -22.88
CA GLY A 9 12.85 25.42 -22.64
C GLY A 9 13.16 24.88 -21.23
N GLY A 10 12.30 24.91 -20.21
CA GLY A 10 10.85 25.02 -20.13
C GLY A 10 10.25 23.67 -19.72
N SER A 11 10.17 23.37 -18.42
CA SER A 11 9.03 22.65 -17.80
C SER A 11 9.09 22.73 -16.27
N ALA A 12 7.91 22.92 -15.68
CA ALA A 12 7.66 23.02 -14.25
C ALA A 12 7.44 21.63 -13.63
N ARG A 13 7.59 21.51 -12.31
CA ARG A 13 6.64 20.80 -11.43
C ARG A 13 6.78 21.25 -9.97
N ARG A 14 5.62 21.60 -9.39
CA ARG A 14 5.29 21.78 -7.96
C ARG A 14 5.58 20.46 -7.21
N SER A 15 5.73 20.35 -5.90
CA SER A 15 5.01 20.81 -4.71
C SER A 15 5.99 20.67 -3.52
N GLY A 16 5.80 21.07 -2.27
CA GLY A 16 4.66 21.39 -1.43
C GLY A 16 5.17 21.12 0.00
N THR A 17 4.99 22.08 0.90
CA THR A 17 5.53 22.08 2.28
C THR A 17 4.39 21.78 3.26
N ARG A 18 4.64 21.01 4.33
CA ARG A 18 4.09 21.09 5.72
C ARG A 18 4.14 19.73 6.41
N TRP A 19 4.46 19.54 7.68
CA TRP A 19 4.39 20.25 8.99
C TRP A 19 3.04 20.54 9.66
N MET A 20 2.64 19.63 10.58
CA MET A 20 1.71 19.75 11.73
C MET A 20 2.23 20.57 12.94
N LEU A 21 1.32 21.02 13.85
CA LEU A 21 1.44 21.03 15.34
C LEU A 21 0.11 21.45 16.04
N GLY A 22 -0.32 20.74 17.11
CA GLY A 22 -1.17 21.25 18.22
C GLY A 22 -2.54 20.54 18.50
N GLU A 23 -2.80 20.05 19.74
CA GLU A 23 -4.07 19.41 20.22
C GLU A 23 -4.32 19.76 21.72
N PRO A 24 -5.55 19.71 22.31
CA PRO A 24 -6.80 19.18 21.74
C PRO A 24 -8.04 20.10 21.90
N LEU A 25 -8.86 20.20 20.85
CA LEU A 25 -10.30 20.46 20.97
C LEU A 25 -10.97 19.08 20.95
N GLU A 26 -11.06 18.42 22.11
CA GLU A 26 -11.70 17.11 22.19
C GLU A 26 -13.16 17.17 21.70
N GLU A 27 -13.46 16.22 20.81
CA GLU A 27 -14.78 15.62 20.58
C GLU A 27 -15.75 16.26 19.58
N ARG A 28 -15.33 17.20 18.72
CA ARG A 28 -16.16 17.66 17.57
C ARG A 28 -15.39 18.03 16.31
N ALA A 29 -14.41 17.22 15.89
CA ALA A 29 -14.08 17.19 14.47
C ALA A 29 -15.21 16.46 13.73
N MET A 30 -16.39 17.10 13.62
CA MET A 30 -17.40 16.70 12.65
C MET A 30 -16.78 16.85 11.27
N LEU A 31 -16.98 15.84 10.42
CA LEU A 31 -16.62 15.87 9.00
C LEU A 31 -17.09 17.23 8.42
N ALA A 32 -16.18 17.95 7.77
CA ALA A 32 -16.49 19.22 7.15
C ALA A 32 -16.85 18.97 5.69
N ALA A 33 -17.99 19.51 5.23
CA ALA A 33 -18.36 19.47 3.82
C ALA A 33 -17.41 20.29 2.94
N PHE A 34 -16.91 21.43 3.47
CA PHE A 34 -15.76 22.15 2.90
C PHE A 34 -15.10 23.09 3.93
N THR A 35 -13.84 23.46 3.71
CA THR A 35 -13.16 24.54 4.45
C THR A 35 -12.52 25.55 3.49
N ALA A 36 -12.74 26.84 3.71
CA ALA A 36 -12.25 27.92 2.86
C ALA A 36 -11.44 28.97 3.65
N TYR A 37 -10.29 29.36 3.10
CA TYR A 37 -9.43 30.42 3.64
C TYR A 37 -9.41 31.65 2.72
N ASN A 38 -9.41 32.84 3.32
CA ASN A 38 -9.42 34.11 2.61
C ASN A 38 -8.41 35.09 3.22
N GLY A 39 -7.63 35.77 2.38
CA GLY A 39 -6.65 36.79 2.79
C GLY A 39 -6.76 38.10 2.01
N LEU A 40 -6.01 39.12 2.43
CA LEU A 40 -5.98 40.44 1.75
C LEU A 40 -5.25 40.43 0.39
N PHE A 41 -4.32 39.50 0.18
CA PHE A 41 -3.50 39.42 -1.02
C PHE A 41 -2.80 38.06 -1.12
N SER A 42 -2.33 37.72 -2.32
CA SER A 42 -1.60 36.47 -2.58
C SER A 42 -0.08 36.62 -2.46
N SER A 43 0.58 35.60 -1.92
CA SER A 43 2.04 35.50 -1.84
C SER A 43 2.54 34.07 -2.04
N ASN A 44 3.86 33.88 -2.03
CA ASN A 44 4.49 32.56 -2.03
C ASN A 44 4.34 31.80 -0.70
N GLN A 45 3.82 32.44 0.35
CA GLN A 45 3.50 31.83 1.65
C GLN A 45 2.01 31.53 1.81
N THR A 46 1.18 31.88 0.82
CA THR A 46 -0.26 31.60 0.82
C THR A 46 -0.55 30.26 0.15
N SER A 47 -1.54 29.51 0.65
CA SER A 47 -2.02 28.29 -0.01
C SER A 47 -2.59 28.61 -1.40
N PRO A 48 -2.39 27.72 -2.40
CA PRO A 48 -2.90 27.92 -3.76
C PRO A 48 -4.44 28.00 -3.86
N ASN A 49 -5.16 27.49 -2.87
CA ASN A 49 -6.62 27.45 -2.84
C ASN A 49 -7.24 28.55 -1.95
N THR A 50 -6.43 29.49 -1.45
CA THR A 50 -6.92 30.64 -0.70
C THR A 50 -7.50 31.69 -1.65
N THR A 51 -8.65 32.24 -1.30
CA THR A 51 -9.31 33.36 -2.01
C THR A 51 -8.87 34.70 -1.44
N PHE A 52 -9.05 35.79 -2.20
CA PHE A 52 -8.50 37.10 -1.82
C PHE A 52 -9.53 38.21 -1.96
N TYR A 53 -9.53 39.16 -1.02
CA TYR A 53 -10.39 40.34 -1.05
C TYR A 53 -9.57 41.63 -0.87
N SER A 54 -9.96 42.72 -1.55
CA SER A 54 -9.35 44.04 -1.40
C SER A 54 -10.38 45.14 -1.67
N ALA A 55 -10.31 46.28 -0.97
CA ALA A 55 -11.24 47.38 -1.19
C ALA A 55 -10.57 48.73 -1.50
N ILE A 56 -9.43 48.73 -2.21
CA ILE A 56 -8.89 49.95 -2.82
C ILE A 56 -9.74 50.41 -4.03
N ASN A 57 -10.46 49.49 -4.68
CA ASN A 57 -11.47 49.79 -5.69
C ASN A 57 -12.73 48.97 -5.39
N ALA A 58 -13.92 49.55 -5.54
CA ALA A 58 -15.21 48.99 -5.12
C ALA A 58 -15.70 47.74 -5.90
N VAL A 59 -14.79 46.84 -6.34
CA VAL A 59 -15.11 45.73 -7.26
C VAL A 59 -14.48 44.38 -6.86
N ASP A 60 -13.62 44.29 -5.84
CA ASP A 60 -12.88 43.05 -5.54
C ASP A 60 -13.43 42.31 -4.30
N ASN A 61 -14.63 41.73 -4.44
CA ASN A 61 -15.12 40.67 -3.54
C ASN A 61 -14.28 39.40 -3.73
N ALA A 62 -14.12 38.58 -2.68
CA ALA A 62 -13.44 37.28 -2.81
C ALA A 62 -14.18 36.34 -3.80
N GLY A 63 -15.49 36.54 -3.96
CA GLY A 63 -16.31 35.73 -4.85
C GLY A 63 -16.67 34.39 -4.23
N PRO A 64 -16.96 33.36 -5.05
CA PRO A 64 -17.11 31.99 -4.58
C PRO A 64 -15.92 31.58 -3.73
N LEU A 65 -16.19 31.07 -2.53
CA LEU A 65 -15.19 30.49 -1.66
C LEU A 65 -14.62 29.24 -2.31
N LYS A 66 -13.36 28.91 -2.02
CA LYS A 66 -12.74 27.68 -2.51
C LYS A 66 -12.52 26.72 -1.38
N ASP A 67 -12.87 25.46 -1.63
CA ASP A 67 -12.47 24.40 -0.72
C ASP A 67 -10.95 24.26 -0.75
N VAL A 68 -10.34 24.25 0.43
CA VAL A 68 -8.89 24.28 0.59
C VAL A 68 -8.23 22.99 0.14
N VAL A 69 -8.93 21.86 0.21
CA VAL A 69 -8.44 20.52 -0.15
C VAL A 69 -8.52 20.30 -1.66
N THR A 70 -9.72 20.47 -2.22
CA THR A 70 -10.03 20.15 -3.63
C THR A 70 -9.77 21.32 -4.57
N GLY A 71 -9.78 22.56 -4.06
CA GLY A 71 -9.69 23.78 -4.87
C GLY A 71 -10.95 24.12 -5.66
N ALA A 72 -12.04 23.38 -5.45
CA ALA A 72 -13.32 23.61 -6.13
C ALA A 72 -14.02 24.86 -5.59
N ASP A 73 -14.61 25.64 -6.51
CA ASP A 73 -15.47 26.77 -6.16
C ASP A 73 -16.75 26.27 -5.47
N GLN A 74 -17.08 26.87 -4.33
CA GLN A 74 -18.25 26.58 -3.51
C GLN A 74 -19.39 27.55 -3.85
N ALA A 75 -20.63 27.14 -3.54
CA ALA A 75 -21.79 28.03 -3.67
C ALA A 75 -21.71 29.23 -2.71
N ALA A 76 -21.10 29.03 -1.53
CA ALA A 76 -20.86 30.06 -0.54
C ALA A 76 -19.94 31.17 -1.07
N ILE A 77 -20.30 32.42 -0.81
CA ILE A 77 -19.59 33.62 -1.30
C ILE A 77 -19.12 34.45 -0.12
N LEU A 78 -17.92 35.02 -0.21
CA LEU A 78 -17.48 36.11 0.67
C LEU A 78 -17.44 37.44 -0.11
N SER A 79 -18.23 38.40 0.35
CA SER A 79 -18.19 39.79 -0.11
C SER A 79 -17.73 40.73 1.03
N THR A 80 -17.15 41.88 0.68
CA THR A 80 -16.67 42.83 1.69
C THR A 80 -17.13 44.26 1.42
N ALA A 81 -17.36 45.02 2.49
CA ALA A 81 -17.74 46.44 2.42
C ALA A 81 -17.03 47.22 3.52
N HIS A 82 -16.80 48.52 3.33
CA HIS A 82 -16.23 49.36 4.38
C HIS A 82 -16.67 50.81 4.29
N VAL A 83 -16.63 51.49 5.44
CA VAL A 83 -16.80 52.94 5.54
C VAL A 83 -15.59 53.48 6.27
N GLY A 84 -14.80 54.33 5.61
CA GLY A 84 -13.68 55.04 6.22
C GLY A 84 -12.46 54.19 6.60
N ALA A 85 -12.39 52.92 6.18
CA ALA A 85 -11.21 52.09 6.39
C ALA A 85 -10.06 52.51 5.47
N VAL A 86 -8.82 52.43 5.97
CA VAL A 86 -7.59 52.75 5.21
C VAL A 86 -6.69 51.52 5.20
N PHE A 87 -5.93 51.30 4.14
CA PHE A 87 -5.04 50.14 4.04
C PHE A 87 -3.58 50.55 4.27
N ASP A 88 -2.86 49.77 5.07
CA ASP A 88 -1.43 49.95 5.35
C ASP A 88 -0.61 48.78 4.78
N THR A 89 0.65 49.04 4.43
CA THR A 89 1.62 48.08 3.92
C THR A 89 2.40 47.36 5.03
N ASN A 90 1.98 47.53 6.28
CA ASN A 90 2.65 46.95 7.44
C ASN A 90 1.81 45.85 8.09
N GLY A 91 2.47 44.76 8.44
CA GLY A 91 1.91 43.57 9.09
C GLY A 91 3.04 42.57 9.34
N THR A 92 2.79 41.61 10.22
CA THR A 92 3.77 40.59 10.64
C THR A 92 3.06 39.25 10.73
N GLN A 93 3.79 38.15 10.55
CA GLN A 93 3.24 36.81 10.75
C GLN A 93 2.99 36.52 12.24
N PRO A 94 1.97 35.72 12.59
CA PRO A 94 1.82 35.21 13.95
C PRO A 94 3.00 34.29 14.31
N ALA A 95 3.35 34.22 15.60
CA ALA A 95 4.34 33.27 16.07
C ALA A 95 3.80 31.84 16.06
N ASN A 96 4.62 30.87 15.68
CA ASN A 96 4.27 29.45 15.70
C ASN A 96 3.81 28.99 17.09
N GLY A 97 2.78 28.14 17.14
CA GLY A 97 2.17 27.65 18.38
C GLY A 97 1.18 28.63 19.03
N THR A 98 0.66 29.59 18.27
CA THR A 98 -0.46 30.45 18.67
C THR A 98 -1.69 30.10 17.82
N ASP A 99 -2.90 30.32 18.33
CA ASP A 99 -4.16 30.03 17.62
C ASP A 99 -4.18 30.63 16.20
N ALA A 100 -3.67 31.85 16.03
CA ALA A 100 -3.57 32.50 14.72
C ALA A 100 -2.59 31.78 13.77
N ALA A 101 -1.47 31.27 14.26
CA ALA A 101 -0.52 30.50 13.45
C ALA A 101 -1.03 29.09 13.15
N GLU A 102 -1.74 28.46 14.09
CA GLU A 102 -2.36 27.14 13.92
C GLU A 102 -3.49 27.19 12.90
N ILE A 103 -4.36 28.18 12.98
CA ILE A 103 -5.52 28.33 12.09
C ILE A 103 -5.10 28.86 10.72
N PHE A 104 -4.26 29.90 10.63
CA PHE A 104 -3.99 30.59 9.37
C PHE A 104 -2.60 30.36 8.78
N GLY A 105 -1.68 29.75 9.55
CA GLY A 105 -0.34 29.46 9.07
C GLY A 105 -0.41 28.73 7.73
N GLY A 106 0.46 29.08 6.78
CA GLY A 106 0.54 28.52 5.42
C GLY A 106 -0.73 28.57 4.56
N PHE A 107 -1.82 29.15 5.07
CA PHE A 107 -3.05 29.40 4.34
C PHE A 107 -3.24 30.89 4.04
N VAL A 108 -2.83 31.78 4.94
CA VAL A 108 -2.89 33.25 4.76
C VAL A 108 -1.54 33.88 5.13
N ASP A 109 -1.07 34.83 4.33
CA ASP A 109 0.15 35.61 4.62
C ASP A 109 -0.22 37.00 5.16
N PHE A 110 0.25 37.33 6.36
CA PHE A 110 0.01 38.63 7.02
C PHE A 110 1.15 39.65 6.85
N SER A 111 2.24 39.27 6.16
CA SER A 111 3.54 39.95 6.21
C SER A 111 4.12 40.39 4.87
N ALA A 112 3.63 39.87 3.74
CA ALA A 112 4.07 40.28 2.39
C ALA A 112 3.02 41.16 1.69
N GLY A 113 3.18 41.50 0.41
CA GLY A 113 2.13 42.20 -0.36
C GLY A 113 2.00 43.71 -0.15
N SER A 114 1.10 44.31 -0.96
CA SER A 114 0.85 45.75 -1.04
C SER A 114 -0.21 46.27 -0.06
N GLN A 115 -0.92 45.36 0.62
CA GLN A 115 -1.90 45.64 1.67
C GLN A 115 -1.75 44.55 2.74
N ARG A 116 -1.42 44.93 3.97
CA ARG A 116 -1.12 43.97 5.06
C ARG A 116 -2.02 44.14 6.27
N SER A 117 -2.60 45.33 6.44
CA SER A 117 -3.56 45.60 7.50
C SER A 117 -4.62 46.60 7.08
N ILE A 118 -5.78 46.50 7.71
CA ILE A 118 -6.95 47.36 7.49
C ILE A 118 -7.05 48.30 8.68
N GLU A 119 -6.66 49.55 8.55
CA GLU A 119 -6.79 50.56 9.61
C GLU A 119 -8.24 51.00 9.80
N ILE A 120 -8.72 50.90 11.03
CA ILE A 120 -10.09 51.29 11.42
C ILE A 120 -10.01 52.44 12.44
N GLY A 121 -10.28 53.65 11.97
CA GLY A 121 -10.35 54.84 12.83
C GLY A 121 -11.72 55.06 13.49
N PRO A 122 -11.88 56.14 14.27
CA PRO A 122 -13.15 56.50 14.88
C PRO A 122 -14.26 56.68 13.83
N GLY A 123 -15.35 55.92 13.96
CA GLY A 123 -16.48 55.93 13.02
C GLY A 123 -16.26 55.16 11.72
N ALA A 124 -15.13 54.44 11.58
CA ALA A 124 -14.90 53.52 10.46
C ALA A 124 -15.32 52.09 10.80
N ALA A 125 -15.66 51.31 9.77
CA ALA A 125 -16.02 49.89 9.89
C ALA A 125 -15.60 49.11 8.64
N TYR A 126 -15.34 47.81 8.81
CA TYR A 126 -15.12 46.85 7.71
C TYR A 126 -15.98 45.61 7.92
N GLU A 127 -16.69 45.19 6.89
CA GLU A 127 -17.69 44.11 6.91
C GLU A 127 -17.24 42.94 6.03
N TYR A 128 -17.43 41.72 6.53
CA TYR A 128 -17.22 40.44 5.85
C TYR A 128 -18.58 39.74 5.78
N ARG A 129 -19.19 39.72 4.60
CA ARG A 129 -20.53 39.18 4.37
C ARG A 129 -20.42 37.82 3.71
N PHE A 130 -20.96 36.80 4.38
CA PHE A 130 -21.06 35.46 3.83
C PHE A 130 -22.46 35.26 3.27
N GLU A 131 -22.55 34.88 2.00
CA GLU A 131 -23.79 34.80 1.23
C GLU A 131 -23.90 33.44 0.53
N ASN A 132 -25.12 33.06 0.13
CA ASN A 132 -25.41 31.76 -0.49
C ASN A 132 -24.99 30.55 0.37
N LEU A 133 -25.09 30.68 1.68
CA LEU A 133 -24.92 29.56 2.60
C LEU A 133 -26.16 28.66 2.53
N ASP A 134 -25.97 27.35 2.73
CA ASP A 134 -27.05 26.39 2.84
C ASP A 134 -27.80 26.62 4.15
N PRO A 135 -29.10 27.00 4.12
CA PRO A 135 -29.88 27.19 5.34
C PRO A 135 -30.08 25.92 6.18
N GLY A 136 -29.78 24.73 5.62
CA GLY A 136 -29.82 23.45 6.33
C GLY A 136 -28.51 23.04 6.98
N ALA A 137 -27.43 23.81 6.81
CA ALA A 137 -26.10 23.50 7.32
C ALA A 137 -25.67 24.47 8.44
N THR A 138 -24.71 24.03 9.26
CA THR A 138 -24.03 24.89 10.23
C THR A 138 -22.63 25.25 9.74
N TYR A 139 -22.14 26.40 10.21
CA TYR A 139 -20.86 26.94 9.80
C TYR A 139 -19.97 27.30 10.98
N GLN A 140 -18.66 27.33 10.73
CA GLN A 140 -17.67 27.81 11.69
C GLN A 140 -16.89 28.98 11.06
N PHE A 141 -16.82 30.10 11.76
CA PHE A 141 -16.01 31.26 11.39
C PHE A 141 -14.77 31.36 12.27
N ALA A 142 -13.63 31.67 11.67
CA ALA A 142 -12.45 32.15 12.37
C ALA A 142 -11.86 33.38 11.67
N GLY A 143 -11.40 34.38 12.43
CA GLY A 143 -10.78 35.58 11.89
C GLY A 143 -9.72 36.19 12.80
N THR A 144 -8.64 36.74 12.23
CA THR A 144 -7.61 37.47 12.99
C THR A 144 -7.02 38.66 12.23
N ALA A 145 -6.40 39.58 12.98
CA ALA A 145 -5.67 40.75 12.50
C ALA A 145 -4.33 40.87 13.22
N ILE A 146 -3.26 41.16 12.47
CA ILE A 146 -1.89 41.19 13.02
C ILE A 146 -1.12 42.38 12.47
N ARG A 147 -1.00 43.44 13.27
CA ARG A 147 -0.19 44.60 12.89
C ARG A 147 1.30 44.45 13.25
N GLY A 148 1.63 43.67 14.29
CA GLY A 148 3.01 43.33 14.62
C GLY A 148 3.86 44.43 15.26
N ASN A 149 3.27 45.42 15.94
CA ASN A 149 4.04 46.44 16.66
C ASN A 149 3.85 46.34 18.18
N SER A 150 4.90 45.95 18.90
CA SER A 150 4.89 45.78 20.35
C SER A 150 4.61 47.05 21.16
N SER A 151 4.72 48.24 20.55
CA SER A 151 4.36 49.52 21.19
C SER A 151 2.87 49.85 21.11
N TYR A 152 2.08 49.06 20.38
CA TYR A 152 0.64 49.30 20.14
C TYR A 152 -0.24 48.55 21.13
N THR A 153 -0.09 48.84 22.42
CA THR A 153 -0.86 48.23 23.53
C THR A 153 -2.34 48.67 23.55
N ASP A 154 -2.64 49.80 22.91
CA ASP A 154 -3.93 50.51 22.89
C ASP A 154 -4.77 50.27 21.62
N ARG A 155 -4.33 49.39 20.70
CA ARG A 155 -4.98 49.15 19.39
C ARG A 155 -5.84 47.88 19.39
N TRP A 156 -7.12 48.04 19.72
CA TRP A 156 -8.07 46.94 19.88
C TRP A 156 -9.23 47.03 18.91
N THR A 157 -9.61 45.88 18.36
CA THR A 157 -10.68 45.76 17.37
C THR A 157 -11.88 45.07 17.99
N LEU A 158 -13.06 45.67 17.85
CA LEU A 158 -14.34 45.03 18.18
C LEU A 158 -14.83 44.29 16.94
N ALA A 159 -14.90 42.97 17.02
CA ALA A 159 -15.53 42.11 16.04
C ALA A 159 -16.96 41.78 16.49
N GLN A 160 -17.91 41.87 15.57
CA GLN A 160 -19.33 41.60 15.83
C GLN A 160 -19.91 40.71 14.74
N ILE A 161 -20.66 39.67 15.09
CA ILE A 161 -21.45 38.87 14.15
C ILE A 161 -22.91 39.35 14.11
N GLU A 162 -23.48 39.49 12.92
CA GLU A 162 -24.87 39.88 12.67
C GLU A 162 -25.49 38.98 11.58
N GLY A 163 -26.81 38.82 11.58
CA GLY A 163 -27.54 38.03 10.57
C GLY A 163 -27.68 36.53 10.87
N ALA A 164 -26.75 35.94 11.63
CA ALA A 164 -26.89 34.55 12.08
C ALA A 164 -28.06 34.37 13.08
N GLU A 165 -28.85 33.30 12.94
CA GLU A 165 -29.95 32.97 13.87
C GLU A 165 -29.42 32.46 15.20
N SER A 166 -28.34 31.67 15.18
CA SER A 166 -27.66 31.19 16.37
C SER A 166 -26.17 30.93 16.10
N PHE A 167 -25.38 30.88 17.17
CA PHE A 167 -23.94 30.56 17.13
C PHE A 167 -23.44 30.23 18.54
N THR A 168 -22.32 29.52 18.61
CA THR A 168 -21.55 29.22 19.82
C THR A 168 -20.28 30.08 19.85
N ILE A 169 -19.98 30.69 21.01
CA ILE A 169 -18.78 31.52 21.18
C ILE A 169 -17.56 30.64 21.45
N ALA A 170 -16.49 30.80 20.66
CA ALA A 170 -15.26 30.00 20.78
C ALA A 170 -13.97 30.80 20.55
N HIS A 171 -13.97 32.11 20.84
CA HIS A 171 -12.80 32.97 20.66
C HIS A 171 -11.58 32.47 21.45
N SER A 172 -10.38 32.84 21.00
CA SER A 172 -9.13 32.59 21.74
C SER A 172 -9.23 33.04 23.19
N SER A 173 -8.57 32.28 24.07
CA SER A 173 -8.45 32.65 25.48
C SER A 173 -7.21 33.52 25.71
N GLY A 174 -7.22 34.34 26.76
CA GLY A 174 -6.04 35.09 27.21
C GLY A 174 -6.25 36.60 27.35
N ALA A 175 -5.18 37.30 27.75
CA ALA A 175 -5.25 38.71 28.10
C ALA A 175 -5.60 39.62 26.92
N GLY A 176 -5.33 39.20 25.67
CA GLY A 176 -5.63 39.98 24.48
C GLY A 176 -7.06 39.82 23.94
N VAL A 177 -7.97 39.20 24.70
CA VAL A 177 -9.38 39.03 24.32
C VAL A 177 -10.29 39.53 25.45
N VAL A 178 -11.31 40.31 25.10
CA VAL A 178 -12.31 40.87 26.01
C VAL A 178 -13.70 40.55 25.49
N THR A 179 -14.45 39.78 26.28
CA THR A 179 -15.88 39.49 26.08
C THR A 179 -16.74 40.03 27.21
N ALA A 180 -16.14 40.31 28.38
CA ALA A 180 -16.86 40.78 29.55
C ALA A 180 -17.43 42.19 29.33
N GLY A 181 -18.74 42.34 29.50
CA GLY A 181 -19.45 43.62 29.32
C GLY A 181 -19.79 43.96 27.87
N LEU A 182 -19.55 43.04 26.94
CA LEU A 182 -20.00 43.12 25.54
C LEU A 182 -21.25 42.24 25.32
N GLU A 183 -21.96 42.49 24.23
CA GLU A 183 -23.06 41.62 23.81
C GLU A 183 -22.53 40.24 23.37
N PRO A 184 -23.32 39.15 23.46
CA PRO A 184 -22.86 37.80 23.11
C PRO A 184 -22.36 37.65 21.67
N ASN A 185 -22.80 38.52 20.76
CA ASN A 185 -22.36 38.54 19.37
C ASN A 185 -21.10 39.40 19.15
N GLN A 186 -20.45 39.90 20.22
CA GLN A 186 -19.33 40.82 20.17
C GLN A 186 -18.10 40.28 20.92
N VAL A 187 -16.92 40.57 20.40
CA VAL A 187 -15.65 40.36 21.08
C VAL A 187 -14.65 41.45 20.71
N ALA A 188 -13.92 41.97 21.68
CA ALA A 188 -12.78 42.83 21.44
C ALA A 188 -11.48 42.03 21.53
N PHE A 189 -10.60 42.16 20.53
CA PHE A 189 -9.29 41.49 20.55
C PHE A 189 -8.16 42.46 20.20
N TRP A 190 -6.97 42.15 20.71
CA TRP A 190 -5.79 42.99 20.58
C TRP A 190 -5.10 42.76 19.23
N ALA A 191 -5.35 43.64 18.25
CA ALA A 191 -4.83 43.52 16.89
C ALA A 191 -3.48 44.25 16.65
N GLY A 192 -3.07 45.12 17.58
CA GLY A 192 -1.91 46.02 17.43
C GLY A 192 -0.55 45.34 17.36
N HIS A 193 -0.35 44.28 18.16
CA HIS A 193 0.86 43.46 18.14
C HIS A 193 0.54 42.07 17.61
N ASN A 194 -0.24 41.27 18.34
CA ASN A 194 -0.80 39.95 17.96
C ASN A 194 0.12 38.99 17.19
N ALA A 195 1.43 39.05 17.43
CA ALA A 195 2.44 38.32 16.66
C ALA A 195 3.50 37.63 17.53
N ALA A 196 3.39 37.73 18.86
CA ALA A 196 4.36 37.16 19.78
C ALA A 196 3.99 35.72 20.15
N SER A 197 4.91 34.95 20.73
CA SER A 197 4.67 33.54 21.09
C SER A 197 3.56 33.32 22.12
N ASP A 198 3.16 34.37 22.85
CA ASP A 198 2.05 34.39 23.80
C ASP A 198 0.84 35.18 23.27
N GLN A 199 0.89 35.65 22.02
CA GLN A 199 -0.06 36.58 21.41
C GLN A 199 -0.33 36.18 19.94
N GLY A 200 -1.48 35.55 19.70
CA GLY A 200 -1.96 35.20 18.37
C GLY A 200 -3.45 34.88 18.44
N TYR A 201 -4.22 35.85 18.95
CA TYR A 201 -5.64 35.70 19.24
C TYR A 201 -6.48 35.70 17.96
N VAL A 202 -7.51 34.85 17.96
CA VAL A 202 -8.46 34.64 16.88
C VAL A 202 -9.88 34.81 17.42
N VAL A 203 -10.71 35.46 16.62
CA VAL A 203 -12.14 35.57 16.86
C VAL A 203 -12.83 34.40 16.17
N GLN A 204 -13.51 33.55 16.94
CA GLN A 204 -14.26 32.40 16.42
C GLN A 204 -15.71 32.31 16.90
N TRP A 205 -16.60 31.95 15.98
CA TRP A 205 -17.97 31.50 16.27
C TRP A 205 -18.17 30.14 15.60
N LEU A 206 -18.71 29.17 16.34
CA LEU A 206 -19.03 27.81 15.88
C LEU A 206 -20.54 27.63 15.78
N ASP A 207 -20.99 26.51 15.23
CA ASP A 207 -22.41 26.15 15.11
C ASP A 207 -23.26 27.31 14.56
N ILE A 208 -22.72 28.08 13.60
CA ILE A 208 -23.40 29.25 13.06
C ILE A 208 -24.53 28.76 12.18
N ASP A 209 -25.76 29.07 12.60
CA ASP A 209 -26.95 28.94 11.77
C ASP A 209 -27.11 30.24 10.95
N PRO A 210 -26.95 30.19 9.61
CA PRO A 210 -27.05 31.38 8.77
C PRO A 210 -28.49 31.86 8.57
N GLY A 211 -29.49 31.13 9.08
CA GLY A 211 -30.89 31.44 8.90
C GLY A 211 -31.42 31.15 7.48
N PRO A 212 -32.73 31.36 7.27
CA PRO A 212 -33.43 31.00 6.02
C PRO A 212 -33.03 31.85 4.81
N ASP A 213 -32.38 33.00 4.99
CA ASP A 213 -31.80 33.77 3.90
C ASP A 213 -30.37 33.34 3.54
N GLY A 214 -29.76 32.46 4.35
CA GLY A 214 -28.45 31.85 4.09
C GLY A 214 -27.31 32.86 4.17
N GLN A 215 -27.38 33.83 5.11
CA GLN A 215 -26.38 34.90 5.21
C GLN A 215 -26.04 35.27 6.64
N PHE A 216 -24.75 35.59 6.88
CA PHE A 216 -24.34 36.32 8.08
C PHE A 216 -23.18 37.27 7.77
N THR A 217 -22.97 38.26 8.63
CA THR A 217 -21.93 39.29 8.47
C THR A 217 -21.08 39.38 9.73
N VAL A 218 -19.77 39.45 9.56
CA VAL A 218 -18.83 39.83 10.63
C VAL A 218 -18.36 41.26 10.38
N ILE A 219 -18.34 42.10 11.41
CA ILE A 219 -18.04 43.53 11.32
C ILE A 219 -16.87 43.86 12.25
N SER A 220 -15.82 44.49 11.72
CA SER A 220 -14.69 45.05 12.49
C SER A 220 -14.87 46.55 12.70
N THR A 221 -14.90 46.99 13.95
CA THR A 221 -14.88 48.41 14.35
C THR A 221 -13.78 48.68 15.39
N GLN A 222 -13.52 49.96 15.67
CA GLN A 222 -12.59 50.31 16.74
C GLN A 222 -13.20 50.05 18.12
N TYR A 223 -12.49 49.30 18.98
CA TYR A 223 -12.87 49.15 20.39
C TYR A 223 -12.24 50.27 21.23
N THR A 224 -13.05 50.98 22.02
CA THR A 224 -12.59 52.05 22.93
C THR A 224 -12.94 51.80 24.40
N GLY A 225 -13.24 50.55 24.76
CA GLY A 225 -13.65 50.16 26.11
C GLY A 225 -12.48 49.77 27.00
N SER A 226 -12.81 49.19 28.16
CA SER A 226 -11.82 48.71 29.13
C SER A 226 -11.04 47.51 28.59
N ILE A 227 -9.73 47.50 28.84
CA ILE A 227 -8.80 46.41 28.49
C ILE A 227 -7.94 46.03 29.72
N PRO A 228 -7.32 44.84 29.73
CA PRO A 228 -6.52 44.43 30.87
C PRO A 228 -5.33 45.36 31.14
N THR A 229 -5.16 45.78 32.41
CA THR A 229 -4.05 46.65 32.81
C THR A 229 -2.66 46.00 32.66
N ALA A 230 -2.63 44.69 32.45
CA ALA A 230 -1.42 43.94 32.13
C ALA A 230 -0.92 44.19 30.70
N ILE A 231 -1.82 44.59 29.77
CA ILE A 231 -1.46 44.93 28.39
C ILE A 231 -1.20 46.44 28.27
N ASP A 232 -2.07 47.28 28.86
CA ASP A 232 -1.87 48.73 28.89
C ASP A 232 -2.17 49.30 30.28
N ALA A 233 -1.24 50.07 30.84
CA ALA A 233 -1.37 50.64 32.18
C ALA A 233 -2.59 51.57 32.36
N ASN A 234 -3.10 52.17 31.27
CA ASN A 234 -4.30 53.01 31.29
C ASN A 234 -5.59 52.19 31.43
N GLY A 235 -5.55 50.88 31.15
CA GLY A 235 -6.69 49.97 31.26
C GLY A 235 -7.86 50.26 30.30
N VAL A 236 -7.61 51.07 29.26
CA VAL A 236 -8.61 51.48 28.25
C VAL A 236 -7.95 51.46 26.88
N ALA A 237 -8.66 51.01 25.85
CA ALA A 237 -8.21 51.06 24.46
C ALA A 237 -8.40 52.47 23.86
N ASP A 238 -7.54 53.42 24.25
CA ASP A 238 -7.63 54.83 23.84
C ASP A 238 -6.79 55.18 22.60
N GLY A 239 -6.37 54.18 21.84
CA GLY A 239 -5.63 54.38 20.60
C GLY A 239 -6.41 55.18 19.55
N SER A 240 -5.69 55.85 18.66
CA SER A 240 -6.29 56.64 17.57
C SER A 240 -6.93 55.82 16.43
N LYS A 241 -6.76 54.49 16.43
CA LYS A 241 -7.28 53.53 15.44
C LYS A 241 -7.09 52.09 15.91
N SER A 242 -7.73 51.12 15.25
CA SER A 242 -7.50 49.67 15.38
C SER A 242 -7.23 49.02 14.02
N TYR A 243 -7.23 47.68 13.95
CA TYR A 243 -6.97 46.92 12.73
C TYR A 243 -8.03 45.85 12.45
N GLY A 244 -8.70 45.93 11.30
CA GLY A 244 -9.69 44.95 10.86
C GLY A 244 -9.08 43.58 10.53
N ILE A 245 -9.92 42.53 10.61
CA ILE A 245 -9.57 41.14 10.30
C ILE A 245 -8.93 41.02 8.91
N ALA A 246 -7.73 40.46 8.84
CA ALA A 246 -6.96 40.33 7.60
C ALA A 246 -6.93 38.89 7.06
N GLY A 247 -7.19 37.90 7.92
CA GLY A 247 -7.29 36.49 7.57
C GLY A 247 -8.63 35.94 8.06
N VAL A 248 -9.34 35.23 7.18
CA VAL A 248 -10.71 34.73 7.41
C VAL A 248 -10.80 33.27 7.00
N ARG A 249 -11.35 32.42 7.86
CA ARG A 249 -11.68 31.01 7.58
C ARG A 249 -13.18 30.79 7.76
N LEU A 250 -13.79 30.09 6.81
CA LEU A 250 -15.15 29.55 6.92
C LEU A 250 -15.11 28.05 6.70
N THR A 251 -15.78 27.29 7.56
CA THR A 251 -15.97 25.83 7.41
C THR A 251 -17.47 25.53 7.40
N GLN A 252 -17.94 24.69 6.47
CA GLN A 252 -19.29 24.11 6.51
C GLN A 252 -19.22 22.72 7.14
N ASP A 253 -20.08 22.43 8.10
CA ASP A 253 -20.19 21.11 8.73
C ASP A 253 -21.01 20.14 7.84
N GLU A 254 -20.71 18.83 7.87
CA GLU A 254 -21.55 17.80 7.23
C GLU A 254 -22.96 17.72 7.85
N ALA A 255 -23.97 17.43 7.03
CA ALA A 255 -25.36 17.37 7.49
C ALA A 255 -25.57 16.14 8.42
N SER A 256 -25.91 16.38 9.69
CA SER A 256 -26.25 15.32 10.66
C SER A 256 -27.76 15.09 10.76
N GLY A 257 -28.21 13.83 10.67
CA GLY A 257 -29.64 13.48 10.69
C GLY A 257 -29.94 11.97 10.54
N PRO A 258 -31.21 11.54 10.50
CA PRO A 258 -31.56 10.16 10.18
C PRO A 258 -31.15 9.80 8.74
N PRO A 259 -30.86 8.53 8.45
CA PRO A 259 -30.51 8.10 7.10
C PRO A 259 -31.75 8.14 6.20
N ALA A 260 -31.54 8.12 4.88
CA ALA A 260 -32.60 7.94 3.88
C ALA A 260 -32.29 6.73 2.99
N VAL A 261 -33.33 5.97 2.66
CA VAL A 261 -33.25 4.73 1.88
C VAL A 261 -34.35 4.70 0.84
N GLU A 262 -34.07 4.16 -0.34
CA GLU A 262 -35.04 3.89 -1.40
C GLU A 262 -34.97 2.42 -1.83
N ASN A 263 -36.08 1.85 -2.30
CA ASN A 263 -36.05 0.49 -2.87
C ASN A 263 -35.61 0.55 -4.33
N VAL A 264 -34.86 -0.46 -4.76
CA VAL A 264 -34.53 -0.70 -6.18
C VAL A 264 -35.45 -1.81 -6.70
N PRO A 265 -35.89 -1.77 -7.98
CA PRO A 265 -36.70 -2.85 -8.57
C PRO A 265 -36.04 -4.22 -8.45
N ALA A 266 -36.83 -5.26 -8.15
CA ALA A 266 -36.32 -6.63 -8.06
C ALA A 266 -35.81 -7.12 -9.43
N THR A 267 -34.70 -7.85 -9.43
CA THR A 267 -34.10 -8.48 -10.61
C THR A 267 -34.11 -9.99 -10.46
N ASP A 268 -33.75 -10.71 -11.53
CA ASP A 268 -33.55 -12.17 -11.51
C ASP A 268 -34.75 -12.96 -10.94
N VAL A 269 -35.96 -12.49 -11.24
CA VAL A 269 -37.20 -13.08 -10.71
C VAL A 269 -37.53 -14.36 -11.47
N LEU A 270 -37.28 -15.52 -10.87
CA LEU A 270 -37.64 -16.85 -11.40
C LEU A 270 -38.80 -17.47 -10.61
N ALA A 271 -39.00 -18.78 -10.73
CA ALA A 271 -40.06 -19.48 -10.01
C ALA A 271 -39.80 -19.61 -8.51
N PHE A 272 -38.53 -19.74 -8.10
CA PHE A 272 -38.15 -20.02 -6.71
C PHE A 272 -37.14 -19.02 -6.13
N ASN A 273 -36.72 -18.02 -6.89
CA ASN A 273 -35.75 -17.03 -6.45
C ASN A 273 -36.01 -15.64 -7.08
N ALA A 274 -35.46 -14.62 -6.44
CA ALA A 274 -35.46 -13.23 -6.90
C ALA A 274 -34.40 -12.42 -6.14
N THR A 275 -33.81 -11.41 -6.77
CA THR A 275 -32.94 -10.44 -6.10
C THR A 275 -33.75 -9.20 -5.72
N ILE A 276 -33.70 -8.80 -4.46
CA ILE A 276 -34.32 -7.55 -3.97
C ILE A 276 -33.25 -6.62 -3.39
N GLY A 277 -33.49 -5.30 -3.44
CA GLY A 277 -32.49 -4.32 -3.04
C GLY A 277 -33.02 -2.91 -2.81
N GLY A 278 -32.08 -2.02 -2.53
CA GLY A 278 -32.31 -0.60 -2.29
C GLY A 278 -31.03 0.22 -2.37
N THR A 279 -31.16 1.52 -2.13
CA THR A 279 -30.05 2.47 -2.12
C THR A 279 -30.17 3.40 -0.93
N ILE A 280 -29.08 3.63 -0.20
CA ILE A 280 -28.98 4.69 0.80
C ILE A 280 -28.72 6.02 0.08
N THR A 281 -29.72 6.90 0.12
CA THR A 281 -29.67 8.21 -0.56
C THR A 281 -29.06 9.31 0.32
N THR A 282 -29.02 9.11 1.63
CA THR A 282 -28.13 9.83 2.56
C THR A 282 -27.87 8.98 3.80
N THR A 283 -26.65 9.04 4.33
CA THR A 283 -26.28 8.38 5.59
C THR A 283 -26.72 9.19 6.81
N GLY A 284 -27.00 10.49 6.65
CA GLY A 284 -27.28 11.39 7.77
C GLY A 284 -26.09 11.57 8.72
N GLY A 285 -24.86 11.44 8.20
CA GLY A 285 -23.61 11.62 8.95
C GLY A 285 -23.05 10.35 9.60
N GLU A 286 -23.76 9.22 9.53
CA GLU A 286 -23.31 7.93 10.04
C GLU A 286 -23.77 6.79 9.11
N VAL A 287 -22.89 5.85 8.75
CA VAL A 287 -23.24 4.72 7.87
C VAL A 287 -24.36 3.89 8.53
N PRO A 288 -25.57 3.86 7.96
CA PRO A 288 -26.71 3.25 8.63
C PRO A 288 -26.68 1.72 8.56
N GLU A 289 -27.21 1.07 9.59
CA GLU A 289 -27.55 -0.33 9.55
C GLU A 289 -28.80 -0.52 8.68
N VAL A 290 -28.73 -1.43 7.71
CA VAL A 290 -29.78 -1.68 6.73
C VAL A 290 -30.41 -3.06 6.94
N THR A 291 -31.73 -3.13 6.87
CA THR A 291 -32.50 -4.38 6.85
C THR A 291 -33.49 -4.38 5.70
N LEU A 292 -33.50 -5.44 4.89
CA LEU A 292 -34.53 -5.71 3.88
C LEU A 292 -35.61 -6.60 4.47
N TYR A 293 -36.84 -6.10 4.50
CA TYR A 293 -38.01 -6.88 4.90
C TYR A 293 -38.75 -7.40 3.68
N PHE A 294 -39.24 -8.64 3.72
CA PHE A 294 -40.05 -9.20 2.64
C PHE A 294 -41.09 -10.23 3.11
N GLY A 295 -42.07 -10.52 2.27
CA GLY A 295 -43.10 -11.53 2.54
C GLY A 295 -44.28 -11.51 1.55
N THR A 296 -45.16 -12.49 1.64
CA THR A 296 -46.40 -12.57 0.82
C THR A 296 -47.49 -11.58 1.25
N THR A 297 -47.28 -10.88 2.36
CA THR A 297 -48.12 -9.79 2.85
C THR A 297 -47.28 -8.54 3.03
N ASP A 298 -47.79 -7.37 2.63
CA ASP A 298 -47.14 -6.07 2.86
C ASP A 298 -47.17 -5.71 4.36
N GLY A 299 -45.99 -5.66 4.99
CA GLY A 299 -45.84 -5.23 6.39
C GLY A 299 -45.75 -3.72 6.57
N GLY A 300 -45.69 -2.93 5.47
CA GLY A 300 -45.55 -1.49 5.51
C GLY A 300 -44.29 -1.05 6.27
N THR A 301 -44.44 -0.08 7.18
CA THR A 301 -43.37 0.40 8.06
C THR A 301 -43.38 -0.26 9.45
N ASN A 302 -43.99 -1.44 9.58
CA ASN A 302 -44.03 -2.21 10.82
C ASN A 302 -43.20 -3.48 10.68
N ALA A 303 -41.98 -3.46 11.24
CA ALA A 303 -41.04 -4.59 11.18
C ALA A 303 -41.67 -5.93 11.60
N ALA A 304 -42.54 -5.95 12.62
CA ALA A 304 -43.16 -7.17 13.13
C ALA A 304 -44.29 -7.73 12.23
N ALA A 305 -44.75 -6.96 11.24
CA ALA A 305 -45.78 -7.39 10.29
C ALA A 305 -45.21 -8.10 9.05
N TRP A 306 -43.88 -8.04 8.85
CA TRP A 306 -43.18 -8.71 7.76
C TRP A 306 -42.91 -10.18 8.09
N GLN A 307 -42.98 -11.05 7.09
CA GLN A 307 -42.75 -12.50 7.28
C GLN A 307 -41.26 -12.82 7.46
N HIS A 308 -40.40 -12.06 6.77
CA HIS A 308 -38.96 -12.25 6.76
C HIS A 308 -38.24 -10.90 6.84
N ALA A 309 -37.05 -10.92 7.43
CA ALA A 309 -36.15 -9.78 7.55
C ALA A 309 -34.72 -10.26 7.29
N VAL A 310 -33.98 -9.52 6.46
CA VAL A 310 -32.60 -9.80 6.08
C VAL A 310 -31.74 -8.62 6.52
N PRO A 311 -31.04 -8.71 7.66
CA PRO A 311 -30.12 -7.67 8.09
C PRO A 311 -28.88 -7.70 7.19
N LEU A 312 -28.52 -6.55 6.62
CA LEU A 312 -27.36 -6.39 5.72
C LEU A 312 -26.17 -5.71 6.41
N GLY A 313 -26.35 -5.25 7.66
CA GLY A 313 -25.31 -4.54 8.42
C GLY A 313 -25.19 -3.07 8.02
N ASN A 314 -24.06 -2.44 8.36
CA ASN A 314 -23.78 -1.05 8.00
C ASN A 314 -23.49 -0.94 6.50
N VAL A 315 -24.37 -0.26 5.78
CA VAL A 315 -24.27 -0.12 4.33
C VAL A 315 -24.38 1.35 3.93
N SER A 316 -23.54 1.78 2.99
CA SER A 316 -23.67 3.04 2.26
C SER A 316 -23.84 2.73 0.76
N GLY A 317 -24.57 3.56 0.02
CA GLY A 317 -24.83 3.33 -1.39
C GLY A 317 -25.85 2.21 -1.68
N GLU A 318 -25.67 1.49 -2.78
CA GLU A 318 -26.56 0.41 -3.22
C GLU A 318 -26.39 -0.89 -2.43
N PHE A 319 -27.47 -1.63 -2.24
CA PHE A 319 -27.48 -2.90 -1.55
C PHE A 319 -28.52 -3.86 -2.13
N SER A 320 -28.24 -5.16 -2.07
CA SER A 320 -29.14 -6.19 -2.54
C SER A 320 -28.94 -7.50 -1.81
N THR A 321 -29.94 -8.38 -1.86
CA THR A 321 -29.86 -9.76 -1.40
C THR A 321 -30.64 -10.69 -2.33
N VAL A 322 -30.17 -11.92 -2.46
CA VAL A 322 -30.86 -12.97 -3.21
C VAL A 322 -31.82 -13.69 -2.28
N LEU A 323 -33.08 -13.77 -2.69
CA LEU A 323 -34.09 -14.60 -2.06
C LEU A 323 -34.12 -15.95 -2.78
N ASP A 324 -34.07 -17.04 -2.03
CA ASP A 324 -34.26 -18.39 -2.52
C ASP A 324 -35.54 -19.02 -1.93
N SER A 325 -35.84 -20.26 -2.35
CA SER A 325 -36.93 -21.07 -1.79
C SER A 325 -38.30 -20.39 -1.81
N LEU A 326 -38.50 -19.42 -2.72
CA LEU A 326 -39.77 -18.72 -2.88
C LEU A 326 -40.83 -19.66 -3.45
N THR A 327 -42.11 -19.37 -3.20
CA THR A 327 -43.20 -20.11 -3.83
C THR A 327 -43.42 -19.58 -5.25
N GLN A 328 -43.50 -20.45 -6.24
CA GLN A 328 -43.78 -20.06 -7.63
C GLN A 328 -45.14 -19.40 -7.81
N ASN A 329 -45.28 -18.56 -8.85
CA ASN A 329 -46.50 -17.82 -9.17
C ASN A 329 -47.11 -17.07 -7.96
N THR A 330 -46.25 -16.50 -7.12
CA THR A 330 -46.62 -15.86 -5.85
C THR A 330 -46.08 -14.44 -5.81
N THR A 331 -46.92 -13.49 -5.40
CA THR A 331 -46.51 -12.11 -5.18
C THR A 331 -45.84 -11.96 -3.82
N TYR A 332 -44.66 -11.36 -3.80
CA TYR A 332 -43.95 -10.94 -2.60
C TYR A 332 -43.85 -9.41 -2.58
N HIS A 333 -43.98 -8.86 -1.37
CA HIS A 333 -43.74 -7.46 -1.04
C HIS A 333 -42.37 -7.35 -0.37
N TYR A 334 -41.65 -6.24 -0.59
CA TYR A 334 -40.40 -5.95 0.11
C TYR A 334 -40.20 -4.45 0.36
N ARG A 335 -39.41 -4.12 1.39
CA ARG A 335 -39.12 -2.74 1.77
C ARG A 335 -37.81 -2.64 2.56
N GLY A 336 -36.97 -1.67 2.21
CA GLY A 336 -35.76 -1.32 2.94
C GLY A 336 -36.03 -0.49 4.19
N PHE A 337 -35.25 -0.73 5.24
CA PHE A 337 -35.18 0.03 6.47
C PHE A 337 -33.72 0.36 6.76
N ALA A 338 -33.43 1.61 7.12
CA ALA A 338 -32.10 2.10 7.46
C ALA A 338 -32.14 2.81 8.81
N GLN A 339 -31.12 2.61 9.65
CA GLN A 339 -31.03 3.25 10.97
C GLN A 339 -29.59 3.63 11.30
N ASN A 340 -29.39 4.84 11.83
CA ASN A 340 -28.15 5.27 12.46
C ASN A 340 -28.42 5.72 13.92
N SER A 341 -27.42 6.27 14.61
CA SER A 341 -27.59 6.71 16.00
C SER A 341 -28.57 7.89 16.15
N LEU A 342 -28.75 8.67 15.08
CA LEU A 342 -29.56 9.89 15.03
C LEU A 342 -31.01 9.64 14.59
N GLY A 343 -31.32 8.47 14.03
CA GLY A 343 -32.69 8.05 13.74
C GLY A 343 -32.78 6.93 12.71
N SER A 344 -34.00 6.69 12.20
CA SER A 344 -34.25 5.64 11.22
C SER A 344 -35.26 6.07 10.16
N ALA A 345 -35.18 5.44 9.00
CA ALA A 345 -36.08 5.64 7.89
C ALA A 345 -36.43 4.31 7.22
N TRP A 346 -37.70 4.20 6.80
CA TRP A 346 -38.13 3.18 5.85
C TRP A 346 -38.09 3.77 4.45
N ALA A 347 -37.89 2.92 3.44
CA ALA A 347 -38.07 3.32 2.06
C ALA A 347 -39.48 3.92 1.86
N PRO A 348 -39.68 4.97 1.06
CA PRO A 348 -40.96 5.70 1.02
C PRO A 348 -42.17 4.84 0.65
N THR A 349 -41.97 3.82 -0.18
CA THR A 349 -43.00 2.89 -0.66
C THR A 349 -42.57 1.44 -0.49
N THR A 350 -43.54 0.54 -0.36
CA THR A 350 -43.30 -0.91 -0.50
C THR A 350 -43.15 -1.24 -1.99
N SER A 351 -42.16 -2.07 -2.33
CA SER A 351 -41.99 -2.62 -3.68
C SER A 351 -42.54 -4.06 -3.75
N THR A 352 -42.81 -4.56 -4.95
CA THR A 352 -43.36 -5.91 -5.16
C THR A 352 -42.62 -6.65 -6.25
N LEU A 353 -42.51 -7.97 -6.10
CA LEU A 353 -42.12 -8.91 -7.15
C LEU A 353 -43.16 -10.01 -7.27
N GLN A 354 -43.28 -10.63 -8.45
CA GLN A 354 -44.10 -11.81 -8.66
C GLN A 354 -43.23 -12.92 -9.22
N THR A 355 -43.04 -13.99 -8.45
CA THR A 355 -42.33 -15.18 -8.93
C THR A 355 -43.07 -15.79 -10.11
N LEU A 356 -42.33 -16.39 -11.03
CA LEU A 356 -42.88 -16.90 -12.28
C LEU A 356 -43.42 -18.35 -12.12
N PRO A 357 -44.35 -18.82 -12.96
CA PRO A 357 -44.70 -20.24 -13.01
C PRO A 357 -43.56 -21.06 -13.67
N ALA A 358 -43.23 -22.24 -13.13
CA ALA A 358 -42.23 -23.12 -13.72
C ALA A 358 -42.79 -24.10 -14.77
N SER A 359 -42.00 -24.45 -15.79
CA SER A 359 -42.26 -25.47 -16.81
C SER A 359 -40.99 -26.28 -17.12
N ALA A 360 -41.09 -27.31 -17.97
CA ALA A 360 -39.91 -28.01 -18.49
C ALA A 360 -39.02 -27.05 -19.30
N PRO A 361 -37.69 -27.28 -19.33
CA PRO A 361 -36.77 -26.45 -20.09
C PRO A 361 -36.91 -26.72 -21.59
N VAL A 362 -36.39 -25.82 -22.43
CA VAL A 362 -36.27 -25.98 -23.89
C VAL A 362 -34.84 -25.72 -24.30
N ILE A 363 -34.26 -26.64 -25.08
CA ILE A 363 -32.84 -26.60 -25.46
C ILE A 363 -32.64 -26.80 -26.97
N VAL A 364 -31.62 -26.16 -27.52
CA VAL A 364 -31.22 -26.33 -28.93
C VAL A 364 -29.71 -26.49 -29.06
N ASN A 365 -29.27 -27.30 -30.04
CA ASN A 365 -27.86 -27.38 -30.42
C ASN A 365 -27.44 -26.14 -31.22
N ARG A 366 -26.18 -25.73 -31.10
CA ARG A 366 -25.54 -24.65 -31.86
C ARG A 366 -24.36 -25.20 -32.66
N ALA A 367 -23.87 -24.42 -33.62
CA ALA A 367 -22.78 -24.85 -34.49
C ALA A 367 -21.54 -25.27 -33.68
N VAL A 368 -20.90 -26.36 -34.11
CA VAL A 368 -19.63 -26.80 -33.53
C VAL A 368 -18.54 -25.81 -33.95
N GLU A 369 -17.71 -25.42 -32.99
CA GLU A 369 -16.60 -24.49 -33.20
C GLU A 369 -15.25 -25.17 -32.90
N ASN A 370 -14.14 -24.55 -33.31
CA ASN A 370 -12.78 -25.03 -33.04
C ASN A 370 -12.55 -26.51 -33.33
N VAL A 371 -13.08 -27.00 -34.45
CA VAL A 371 -12.91 -28.38 -34.87
C VAL A 371 -11.46 -28.59 -35.31
N GLY A 372 -10.69 -29.33 -34.51
CA GLY A 372 -9.31 -29.72 -34.77
C GLY A 372 -9.19 -31.21 -35.09
N ALA A 373 -7.96 -31.72 -35.11
CA ALA A 373 -7.68 -33.13 -35.42
C ALA A 373 -8.16 -34.07 -34.30
N PHE A 374 -8.07 -33.62 -33.04
CA PHE A 374 -8.39 -34.43 -31.86
C PHE A 374 -9.46 -33.82 -30.97
N SER A 375 -10.00 -32.65 -31.34
CA SER A 375 -10.89 -31.87 -30.49
C SER A 375 -11.96 -31.11 -31.28
N ALA A 376 -13.00 -30.68 -30.58
CA ALA A 376 -14.03 -29.76 -31.06
C ALA A 376 -14.74 -29.09 -29.88
N VAL A 377 -15.42 -27.97 -30.11
CA VAL A 377 -16.27 -27.32 -29.10
C VAL A 377 -17.74 -27.51 -29.48
N LEU A 378 -18.45 -28.30 -28.69
CA LEU A 378 -19.86 -28.62 -28.86
C LEU A 378 -20.72 -27.55 -28.19
N ASN A 379 -21.53 -26.83 -28.98
CA ASN A 379 -22.28 -25.69 -28.47
C ASN A 379 -23.77 -25.98 -28.38
N GLY A 380 -24.44 -25.34 -27.42
CA GLY A 380 -25.89 -25.36 -27.31
C GLY A 380 -26.44 -24.10 -26.66
N THR A 381 -27.76 -24.03 -26.57
CA THR A 381 -28.46 -22.92 -25.91
C THR A 381 -29.70 -23.45 -25.23
N VAL A 382 -29.82 -23.22 -23.92
CA VAL A 382 -31.11 -23.30 -23.22
C VAL A 382 -31.91 -22.07 -23.63
N THR A 383 -32.87 -22.25 -24.52
CA THR A 383 -33.70 -21.16 -25.06
C THR A 383 -34.84 -20.76 -24.14
N ASP A 384 -35.23 -21.65 -23.23
CA ASP A 384 -36.18 -21.39 -22.16
C ASP A 384 -35.81 -22.29 -20.98
N THR A 385 -35.61 -21.74 -19.79
CA THR A 385 -35.38 -22.56 -18.59
C THR A 385 -36.68 -23.12 -18.05
N GLY A 386 -37.82 -22.60 -18.50
CA GLY A 386 -39.09 -22.83 -17.83
C GLY A 386 -39.10 -22.25 -16.42
N ASN A 387 -38.38 -21.15 -16.19
CA ASN A 387 -38.24 -20.46 -14.90
C ASN A 387 -37.68 -21.31 -13.74
N ASP A 388 -37.04 -22.45 -14.03
CA ASP A 388 -36.27 -23.29 -13.12
C ASP A 388 -35.02 -23.79 -13.85
N LEU A 389 -33.82 -23.52 -13.32
CA LEU A 389 -32.58 -23.71 -14.05
C LEU A 389 -32.32 -25.21 -14.33
N PRO A 390 -32.18 -25.64 -15.60
CA PRO A 390 -31.97 -27.04 -15.93
C PRO A 390 -30.50 -27.47 -15.80
N ILE A 391 -30.30 -28.72 -15.41
CA ILE A 391 -29.04 -29.44 -15.63
C ILE A 391 -28.99 -29.85 -17.10
N VAL A 392 -27.86 -29.61 -17.76
CA VAL A 392 -27.65 -29.98 -19.17
C VAL A 392 -26.65 -31.12 -19.27
N THR A 393 -26.97 -32.10 -20.13
CA THR A 393 -26.10 -33.19 -20.53
C THR A 393 -25.83 -33.09 -22.03
N VAL A 394 -24.56 -33.14 -22.44
CA VAL A 394 -24.14 -33.20 -23.84
C VAL A 394 -23.78 -34.64 -24.18
N TYR A 395 -24.32 -35.16 -25.27
CA TYR A 395 -24.05 -36.51 -25.78
C TYR A 395 -23.30 -36.41 -27.10
N TYR A 396 -22.25 -37.21 -27.31
CA TYR A 396 -21.48 -37.20 -28.56
C TYR A 396 -20.82 -38.56 -28.86
N GLY A 397 -20.50 -38.81 -30.13
CA GLY A 397 -19.92 -40.08 -30.57
C GLY A 397 -19.68 -40.16 -32.08
N ASP A 398 -19.00 -41.22 -32.52
CA ASP A 398 -18.84 -41.51 -33.96
C ASP A 398 -20.11 -42.14 -34.56
N ASN A 399 -21.09 -42.46 -33.70
CA ASN A 399 -22.44 -42.87 -34.03
C ASN A 399 -23.49 -41.82 -33.57
N ASP A 400 -24.55 -41.64 -34.37
CA ASP A 400 -25.70 -40.81 -33.98
C ASP A 400 -26.67 -41.62 -33.09
N GLY A 401 -26.69 -41.31 -31.79
CA GLY A 401 -27.57 -41.94 -30.81
C GLY A 401 -28.97 -41.33 -30.69
N GLY A 402 -29.26 -40.22 -31.38
CA GLY A 402 -30.53 -39.49 -31.29
C GLY A 402 -30.90 -39.13 -29.84
N THR A 403 -32.16 -39.39 -29.44
CA THR A 403 -32.66 -39.13 -28.08
C THR A 403 -32.59 -40.35 -27.16
N ASN A 404 -31.72 -41.33 -27.45
CA ASN A 404 -31.50 -42.50 -26.61
C ASN A 404 -30.14 -42.39 -25.90
N PRO A 405 -30.10 -42.05 -24.59
CA PRO A 405 -28.85 -41.91 -23.84
C PRO A 405 -27.87 -43.07 -23.99
N ASN A 406 -28.38 -44.30 -24.10
CA ASN A 406 -27.56 -45.52 -24.12
C ASN A 406 -26.97 -45.83 -25.51
N ALA A 407 -27.30 -45.05 -26.55
CA ALA A 407 -26.82 -45.25 -27.92
C ALA A 407 -25.64 -44.34 -28.28
N TRP A 408 -25.23 -43.45 -27.37
CA TRP A 408 -24.11 -42.54 -27.56
C TRP A 408 -22.83 -43.13 -26.95
N ASP A 409 -21.69 -42.87 -27.61
CA ASP A 409 -20.39 -43.34 -27.12
C ASP A 409 -19.96 -42.59 -25.86
N HIS A 410 -20.25 -41.29 -25.80
CA HIS A 410 -19.87 -40.39 -24.70
C HIS A 410 -21.04 -39.49 -24.29
N HIS A 411 -21.05 -39.12 -23.01
CA HIS A 411 -21.92 -38.08 -22.48
C HIS A 411 -21.24 -37.34 -21.33
N VAL A 412 -21.56 -36.06 -21.16
CA VAL A 412 -21.02 -35.19 -20.12
C VAL A 412 -22.15 -34.37 -19.53
N ASP A 413 -22.39 -34.50 -18.23
CA ASP A 413 -23.25 -33.60 -17.47
C ASP A 413 -22.47 -32.31 -17.18
N ILE A 414 -22.89 -31.20 -17.80
CA ILE A 414 -22.22 -29.89 -17.67
C ILE A 414 -22.86 -29.01 -16.58
N GLY A 415 -23.63 -29.60 -15.68
CA GLY A 415 -24.28 -28.91 -14.57
C GLY A 415 -25.41 -27.98 -15.01
N THR A 416 -25.76 -27.05 -14.14
CA THR A 416 -26.86 -26.10 -14.33
C THR A 416 -26.51 -25.05 -15.39
N GLN A 417 -27.38 -24.85 -16.38
CA GLN A 417 -27.12 -23.93 -17.50
C GLN A 417 -28.28 -22.92 -17.72
N PHE A 418 -27.93 -21.73 -18.19
CA PHE A 418 -28.86 -20.69 -18.68
C PHE A 418 -28.27 -20.04 -19.93
N GLY A 419 -29.07 -19.88 -20.99
CA GLY A 419 -28.60 -19.29 -22.23
C GLY A 419 -27.62 -20.20 -22.99
N ALA A 420 -26.61 -19.60 -23.63
CA ALA A 420 -25.65 -20.33 -24.44
C ALA A 420 -24.59 -21.03 -23.57
N PHE A 421 -24.17 -22.21 -24.01
CA PHE A 421 -23.12 -22.98 -23.37
C PHE A 421 -22.25 -23.68 -24.42
N SER A 422 -21.05 -24.06 -24.01
CA SER A 422 -20.05 -24.73 -24.84
C SER A 422 -19.39 -25.87 -24.05
N LEU A 423 -19.15 -27.00 -24.70
CA LEU A 423 -18.39 -28.12 -24.16
C LEU A 423 -17.22 -28.43 -25.10
N PRO A 424 -15.97 -28.12 -24.71
CA PRO A 424 -14.82 -28.69 -25.41
C PRO A 424 -14.81 -30.22 -25.23
N VAL A 425 -14.64 -30.94 -26.33
CA VAL A 425 -14.46 -32.39 -26.35
C VAL A 425 -13.15 -32.73 -27.05
N SER A 426 -12.49 -33.77 -26.54
CA SER A 426 -11.16 -34.20 -26.98
C SER A 426 -11.08 -35.71 -27.16
N ASN A 427 -9.91 -36.25 -27.49
CA ASN A 427 -9.70 -37.66 -27.84
C ASN A 427 -10.48 -38.13 -29.08
N LEU A 428 -10.85 -37.20 -29.95
CA LEU A 428 -11.47 -37.53 -31.22
C LEU A 428 -10.41 -38.11 -32.17
N GLN A 429 -10.82 -38.98 -33.08
CA GLN A 429 -9.92 -39.49 -34.11
C GLN A 429 -9.79 -38.44 -35.22
N PRO A 430 -8.58 -38.16 -35.77
CA PRO A 430 -8.42 -37.29 -36.93
C PRO A 430 -9.19 -37.80 -38.14
N LEU A 431 -9.59 -36.88 -39.02
CA LEU A 431 -10.33 -37.20 -40.26
C LEU A 431 -11.58 -38.08 -40.03
N THR A 432 -12.26 -37.93 -38.90
CA THR A 432 -13.41 -38.74 -38.48
C THR A 432 -14.65 -37.87 -38.30
N ASN A 433 -15.81 -38.39 -38.71
CA ASN A 433 -17.10 -37.74 -38.52
C ASN A 433 -17.68 -38.10 -37.15
N TYR A 434 -18.12 -37.09 -36.42
CA TYR A 434 -18.78 -37.19 -35.13
C TYR A 434 -20.17 -36.56 -35.17
N TYR A 435 -21.04 -37.00 -34.26
CA TYR A 435 -22.37 -36.46 -34.00
C TYR A 435 -22.46 -36.00 -32.54
N PHE A 436 -23.31 -35.01 -32.26
CA PHE A 436 -23.67 -34.65 -30.90
C PHE A 436 -25.11 -34.17 -30.76
N THR A 437 -25.63 -34.24 -29.54
CA THR A 437 -26.88 -33.60 -29.14
C THR A 437 -26.85 -33.17 -27.67
N THR A 438 -27.85 -32.42 -27.23
CA THR A 438 -27.95 -31.90 -25.85
C THR A 438 -29.31 -32.24 -25.24
N PHE A 439 -29.31 -32.45 -23.93
CA PHE A 439 -30.46 -32.78 -23.10
C PHE A 439 -30.50 -31.83 -21.91
N ALA A 440 -31.67 -31.30 -21.56
CA ALA A 440 -31.87 -30.42 -20.42
C ALA A 440 -32.93 -30.99 -19.49
N GLN A 441 -32.70 -30.95 -18.17
CA GLN A 441 -33.67 -31.37 -17.17
C GLN A 441 -33.71 -30.42 -15.98
N ASN A 442 -34.90 -29.94 -15.61
CA ASN A 442 -35.13 -29.24 -14.35
C ASN A 442 -36.09 -30.05 -13.45
N SER A 443 -36.53 -29.47 -12.33
CA SER A 443 -37.38 -30.20 -11.36
C SER A 443 -38.77 -30.57 -11.89
N LEU A 444 -39.20 -29.97 -13.01
CA LEU A 444 -40.54 -30.10 -13.60
C LEU A 444 -40.58 -30.94 -14.88
N GLY A 445 -39.44 -31.18 -15.54
CA GLY A 445 -39.38 -32.01 -16.74
C GLY A 445 -38.05 -31.94 -17.47
N SER A 446 -38.01 -32.49 -18.68
CA SER A 446 -36.83 -32.51 -19.52
C SER A 446 -37.14 -32.33 -21.01
N ASP A 447 -36.14 -31.91 -21.78
CA ASP A 447 -36.20 -31.73 -23.22
C ASP A 447 -34.89 -32.15 -23.89
N TRP A 448 -34.99 -32.64 -25.13
CA TRP A 448 -33.83 -32.93 -25.99
C TRP A 448 -33.77 -31.89 -27.10
N ALA A 449 -32.56 -31.52 -27.51
CA ALA A 449 -32.40 -30.67 -28.68
C ALA A 449 -33.07 -31.32 -29.91
N PRO A 450 -33.80 -30.55 -30.76
CA PRO A 450 -34.65 -31.11 -31.80
C PRO A 450 -33.96 -31.97 -32.87
N ALA A 451 -32.67 -31.76 -33.09
CA ALA A 451 -31.88 -32.50 -34.06
C ALA A 451 -30.42 -32.62 -33.62
N THR A 452 -29.83 -33.77 -33.88
CA THR A 452 -28.38 -33.99 -33.74
C THR A 452 -27.62 -33.14 -34.76
N LEU A 453 -26.42 -32.69 -34.39
CA LEU A 453 -25.51 -32.01 -35.30
C LEU A 453 -24.28 -32.87 -35.55
N GLN A 454 -23.67 -32.73 -36.72
CA GLN A 454 -22.49 -33.48 -37.14
C GLN A 454 -21.30 -32.55 -37.42
N PHE A 455 -20.08 -33.05 -37.21
CA PHE A 455 -18.83 -32.37 -37.56
C PHE A 455 -17.73 -33.38 -37.95
N ALA A 456 -16.68 -32.92 -38.63
CA ALA A 456 -15.57 -33.75 -39.09
C ALA A 456 -14.26 -33.18 -38.56
N THR A 457 -13.48 -33.97 -37.82
CA THR A 457 -12.16 -33.57 -37.33
C THR A 457 -11.18 -33.33 -38.47
N THR A 458 -10.24 -32.41 -38.27
CA THR A 458 -9.27 -31.99 -39.29
C THR A 458 -8.06 -32.92 -39.35
N ASP A 459 -7.13 -32.63 -40.25
CA ASP A 459 -5.77 -33.19 -40.19
C ASP A 459 -4.96 -32.53 -39.06
N THR A 460 -3.87 -33.16 -38.65
CA THR A 460 -2.96 -32.73 -37.57
C THR A 460 -2.25 -31.40 -37.89
N PRO A 461 -2.23 -30.38 -36.99
CA PRO A 461 -1.46 -29.16 -37.20
C PRO A 461 0.06 -29.41 -37.23
N PRO A 462 0.85 -28.64 -38.01
CA PRO A 462 2.27 -28.92 -38.22
C PRO A 462 3.20 -28.54 -37.05
N LEU A 463 2.80 -27.62 -36.16
CA LEU A 463 3.57 -27.15 -34.99
C LEU A 463 2.63 -26.82 -33.83
N GLN A 464 3.12 -26.98 -32.59
CA GLN A 464 2.38 -26.69 -31.36
C GLN A 464 3.30 -25.95 -30.37
N ILE A 465 2.74 -25.07 -29.53
CA ILE A 465 3.40 -24.69 -28.27
C ILE A 465 2.99 -25.76 -27.27
N SER A 466 3.94 -26.63 -26.89
CA SER A 466 3.66 -27.82 -26.08
C SER A 466 3.63 -27.53 -24.59
N GLU A 467 4.50 -26.65 -24.10
CA GLU A 467 4.66 -26.39 -22.66
C GLU A 467 5.28 -24.99 -22.47
N PHE A 468 4.92 -24.30 -21.40
CA PHE A 468 5.56 -23.06 -21.00
C PHE A 468 5.48 -22.89 -19.47
N MET A 469 6.28 -21.97 -18.94
CA MET A 469 6.27 -21.60 -17.52
C MET A 469 6.58 -20.12 -17.43
N ALA A 470 5.67 -19.36 -16.80
CA ALA A 470 5.80 -17.91 -16.58
C ALA A 470 6.16 -17.53 -15.12
N ASP A 471 6.53 -18.54 -14.32
CA ASP A 471 7.06 -18.35 -12.97
C ASP A 471 8.06 -19.48 -12.68
N ASN A 472 9.31 -19.29 -13.12
CA ASN A 472 10.38 -20.29 -13.04
C ASN A 472 11.42 -19.89 -12.00
N SER A 473 11.62 -20.72 -10.98
CA SER A 473 12.62 -20.46 -9.94
C SER A 473 13.72 -21.52 -9.87
N ALA A 474 13.47 -22.74 -10.34
CA ALA A 474 14.50 -23.78 -10.37
C ALA A 474 14.46 -24.70 -11.60
N THR A 475 13.33 -24.81 -12.31
CA THR A 475 13.14 -25.80 -13.38
C THR A 475 14.18 -25.70 -14.49
N LEU A 476 14.33 -24.51 -15.09
CA LEU A 476 15.36 -24.24 -16.09
C LEU A 476 16.24 -23.09 -15.66
N THR A 477 17.55 -23.33 -15.64
CA THR A 477 18.53 -22.32 -15.25
C THR A 477 19.53 -22.05 -16.36
N THR A 478 20.00 -20.81 -16.51
CA THR A 478 21.08 -20.50 -17.45
C THR A 478 22.01 -19.37 -16.96
N ARG A 479 23.01 -19.05 -17.77
CA ARG A 479 23.88 -17.87 -17.66
C ARG A 479 24.09 -17.31 -19.05
N THR A 480 24.14 -15.99 -19.16
CA THR A 480 24.41 -15.31 -20.44
C THR A 480 25.80 -14.69 -20.45
N ARG A 481 26.27 -14.31 -21.64
CA ARG A 481 27.55 -13.60 -21.83
C ARG A 481 27.44 -12.60 -22.97
N VAL A 482 28.24 -11.54 -22.89
CA VAL A 482 28.24 -10.46 -23.89
C VAL A 482 28.92 -10.81 -25.21
N ALA A 483 29.77 -11.84 -25.25
CA ALA A 483 30.42 -12.30 -26.47
C ALA A 483 30.90 -13.76 -26.35
N SER A 484 30.92 -14.48 -27.48
CA SER A 484 31.30 -15.91 -27.54
C SER A 484 32.74 -16.22 -27.10
N THR A 485 33.60 -15.22 -27.04
CA THR A 485 34.99 -15.31 -26.56
C THR A 485 35.13 -15.12 -25.05
N VAL A 486 34.07 -14.71 -24.34
CA VAL A 486 34.06 -14.47 -22.89
C VAL A 486 33.55 -15.73 -22.18
N PRO A 487 34.16 -16.21 -21.08
CA PRO A 487 33.59 -17.30 -20.30
C PRO A 487 32.22 -16.93 -19.72
N PHE A 488 31.32 -17.91 -19.55
CA PHE A 488 30.10 -17.69 -18.77
C PHE A 488 30.49 -17.38 -17.31
N ALA A 489 30.06 -16.22 -16.81
CA ALA A 489 30.33 -15.69 -15.47
C ALA A 489 29.08 -14.91 -15.00
N GLY A 490 28.97 -14.59 -13.70
CA GLY A 490 27.78 -13.94 -13.11
C GLY A 490 26.85 -14.93 -12.39
N ASP A 491 25.62 -14.52 -12.09
CA ASP A 491 24.65 -15.35 -11.38
C ASP A 491 23.88 -16.27 -12.32
N VAL A 492 23.34 -17.35 -11.75
CA VAL A 492 22.45 -18.24 -12.46
C VAL A 492 21.09 -17.56 -12.54
N MET A 493 20.56 -17.38 -13.74
CA MET A 493 19.20 -16.88 -13.95
C MET A 493 18.23 -18.04 -14.15
N THR A 494 16.97 -17.81 -13.82
CA THR A 494 15.85 -18.75 -13.98
C THR A 494 14.77 -18.12 -14.87
N PRO A 495 15.03 -17.87 -16.16
CA PRO A 495 14.06 -17.17 -16.99
C PRO A 495 12.84 -18.05 -17.27
N ASP A 496 11.68 -17.42 -17.45
CA ASP A 496 10.51 -18.07 -18.04
C ASP A 496 10.87 -18.75 -19.36
N TRP A 497 10.08 -19.72 -19.76
CA TRP A 497 10.40 -20.48 -20.97
C TRP A 497 9.16 -20.97 -21.71
N ILE A 498 9.35 -21.15 -23.01
CA ILE A 498 8.34 -21.56 -23.99
C ILE A 498 8.90 -22.74 -24.78
N GLU A 499 8.10 -23.78 -24.96
CA GLU A 499 8.45 -24.95 -25.74
C GLU A 499 7.56 -25.08 -26.98
N ILE A 500 8.20 -25.33 -28.13
CA ILE A 500 7.54 -25.63 -29.40
C ILE A 500 7.82 -27.07 -29.80
N HIS A 501 6.76 -27.83 -30.05
CA HIS A 501 6.81 -29.21 -30.53
C HIS A 501 6.40 -29.31 -32.01
N ASN A 502 7.15 -30.12 -32.76
CA ASN A 502 6.80 -30.54 -34.11
C ASN A 502 6.30 -31.99 -34.09
N PRO A 503 4.97 -32.25 -34.14
CA PRO A 503 4.43 -33.60 -34.11
C PRO A 503 4.57 -34.35 -35.44
N THR A 504 5.12 -33.73 -36.49
CA THR A 504 5.25 -34.35 -37.82
C THR A 504 6.52 -35.18 -37.95
N ASP A 505 6.56 -36.08 -38.94
CA ASP A 505 7.73 -36.87 -39.32
C ASP A 505 8.70 -36.12 -40.25
N THR A 506 8.43 -34.84 -40.53
CA THR A 506 9.27 -33.95 -41.34
C THR A 506 9.84 -32.82 -40.50
N VAL A 507 10.98 -32.27 -40.93
CA VAL A 507 11.56 -31.10 -40.26
C VAL A 507 10.69 -29.86 -40.52
N ALA A 508 10.44 -29.07 -39.49
CA ALA A 508 9.73 -27.79 -39.60
C ALA A 508 10.75 -26.64 -39.62
N ASP A 509 10.80 -25.88 -40.72
CA ASP A 509 11.59 -24.64 -40.79
C ASP A 509 10.72 -23.48 -40.28
N ILE A 510 11.19 -22.85 -39.20
CA ILE A 510 10.50 -21.74 -38.54
C ILE A 510 11.34 -20.46 -38.59
N GLY A 511 12.38 -20.41 -39.44
CA GLY A 511 13.14 -19.18 -39.63
C GLY A 511 12.25 -18.04 -40.13
N GLY A 512 12.18 -16.94 -39.38
CA GLY A 512 11.31 -15.80 -39.68
C GLY A 512 9.88 -15.91 -39.13
N PHE A 513 9.52 -16.98 -38.41
CA PHE A 513 8.30 -17.02 -37.59
C PHE A 513 8.46 -16.12 -36.36
N HIS A 514 7.39 -15.87 -35.62
CA HIS A 514 7.45 -15.01 -34.44
C HIS A 514 6.81 -15.63 -33.20
N LEU A 515 7.33 -15.27 -32.02
CA LEU A 515 6.65 -15.41 -30.74
C LEU A 515 6.12 -14.05 -30.30
N THR A 516 4.94 -14.04 -29.68
CA THR A 516 4.35 -12.86 -29.06
C THR A 516 3.58 -13.22 -27.79
N ASP A 517 3.63 -12.31 -26.81
CA ASP A 517 2.82 -12.32 -25.59
C ASP A 517 1.49 -11.54 -25.76
N THR A 518 1.28 -10.91 -26.92
CA THR A 518 0.13 -10.05 -27.18
C THR A 518 -0.40 -10.16 -28.62
N PRO A 519 -1.72 -10.25 -28.81
CA PRO A 519 -2.31 -10.29 -30.16
C PRO A 519 -2.16 -8.96 -30.90
N ASN A 520 -1.88 -7.87 -30.20
CA ASN A 520 -1.72 -6.53 -30.79
C ASN A 520 -0.38 -6.36 -31.52
N SER A 521 0.55 -7.31 -31.39
CA SER A 521 1.85 -7.30 -32.04
C SER A 521 2.21 -8.72 -32.49
N PRO A 522 1.53 -9.27 -33.51
CA PRO A 522 1.70 -10.67 -33.91
C PRO A 522 3.12 -11.00 -34.39
N GLN A 523 3.93 -10.00 -34.74
CA GLN A 523 5.32 -10.15 -35.19
C GLN A 523 6.33 -9.59 -34.16
N LYS A 524 6.08 -9.79 -32.85
CA LYS A 524 6.86 -9.16 -31.76
C LYS A 524 8.32 -9.59 -31.71
N TRP A 525 8.60 -10.89 -31.63
CA TRP A 525 9.97 -11.42 -31.58
C TRP A 525 10.18 -12.49 -32.66
N ALA A 526 11.17 -12.30 -33.55
CA ALA A 526 11.37 -13.16 -34.71
C ALA A 526 12.43 -14.25 -34.47
N PHE A 527 12.13 -15.46 -34.92
CA PHE A 527 13.12 -16.55 -34.97
C PHE A 527 14.20 -16.26 -36.02
N PRO A 528 15.50 -16.49 -35.69
CA PRO A 528 16.59 -16.33 -36.63
C PRO A 528 16.43 -17.18 -37.89
N ALA A 529 16.94 -16.70 -39.02
CA ALA A 529 16.93 -17.46 -40.26
C ALA A 529 17.68 -18.80 -40.10
N GLY A 530 17.04 -19.91 -40.49
CA GLY A 530 17.59 -21.26 -40.37
C GLY A 530 17.27 -21.97 -39.05
N THR A 531 16.44 -21.39 -38.18
CA THR A 531 15.89 -22.12 -37.02
C THR A 531 14.93 -23.20 -37.50
N VAL A 532 15.16 -24.43 -37.04
CA VAL A 532 14.34 -25.61 -37.38
C VAL A 532 13.92 -26.37 -36.13
N VAL A 533 12.74 -26.97 -36.17
CA VAL A 533 12.28 -27.96 -35.18
C VAL A 533 12.35 -29.36 -35.81
N PRO A 534 13.17 -30.30 -35.29
CA PRO A 534 13.31 -31.63 -35.87
C PRO A 534 11.98 -32.40 -35.93
N PRO A 535 11.87 -33.44 -36.78
CA PRO A 535 10.74 -34.37 -36.75
C PRO A 535 10.51 -34.94 -35.35
N ASN A 536 9.27 -34.91 -34.85
CA ASN A 536 8.91 -35.32 -33.48
C ASN A 536 9.79 -34.66 -32.39
N GLY A 537 10.32 -33.48 -32.70
CA GLY A 537 11.33 -32.78 -31.89
C GLY A 537 10.76 -31.54 -31.21
N TYR A 538 11.56 -31.01 -30.28
CA TYR A 538 11.20 -29.90 -29.41
C TYR A 538 12.22 -28.76 -29.55
N LEU A 539 11.75 -27.52 -29.40
CA LEU A 539 12.58 -26.33 -29.29
C LEU A 539 12.14 -25.54 -28.05
N VAL A 540 13.05 -25.35 -27.10
CA VAL A 540 12.83 -24.53 -25.90
C VAL A 540 13.49 -23.16 -26.08
N VAL A 541 12.74 -22.10 -25.78
CA VAL A 541 13.12 -20.69 -25.87
C VAL A 541 12.90 -20.02 -24.52
N TYR A 542 13.86 -19.22 -24.04
CA TYR A 542 13.68 -18.42 -22.83
C TYR A 542 12.88 -17.15 -23.11
N ALA A 543 11.87 -16.85 -22.30
CA ALA A 543 11.14 -15.59 -22.30
C ALA A 543 11.73 -14.65 -21.24
N SER A 544 12.87 -14.04 -21.56
CA SER A 544 13.71 -13.34 -20.56
C SER A 544 13.85 -11.83 -20.77
N GLY A 545 13.22 -11.27 -21.80
CA GLY A 545 13.44 -9.86 -22.18
C GLY A 545 14.81 -9.53 -22.81
N LEU A 546 15.79 -10.46 -22.81
CA LEU A 546 17.17 -10.19 -23.21
C LEU A 546 17.44 -10.13 -24.72
N ASP A 547 16.51 -10.63 -25.55
CA ASP A 547 16.61 -10.62 -27.02
C ASP A 547 17.91 -11.28 -27.58
N ILE A 548 18.28 -12.44 -27.04
CA ILE A 548 19.48 -13.19 -27.45
C ILE A 548 19.14 -14.16 -28.58
N VAL A 549 19.59 -13.82 -29.78
CA VAL A 549 19.43 -14.64 -30.99
C VAL A 549 20.68 -15.44 -31.39
N ASP A 550 21.85 -15.11 -30.83
CA ASP A 550 23.07 -15.91 -30.96
C ASP A 550 23.14 -16.89 -29.79
N THR A 551 22.83 -18.17 -30.05
CA THR A 551 22.83 -19.23 -29.04
C THR A 551 24.20 -19.45 -28.40
N ALA A 552 25.30 -18.99 -29.01
CA ALA A 552 26.59 -19.04 -28.36
C ALA A 552 26.69 -18.11 -27.15
N LEU A 553 25.78 -17.15 -26.98
CA LEU A 553 25.75 -16.21 -25.85
C LEU A 553 24.97 -16.74 -24.64
N ASP A 554 24.30 -17.88 -24.78
CA ASP A 554 23.59 -18.57 -23.71
C ASP A 554 24.31 -19.87 -23.32
N GLN A 555 24.39 -20.17 -22.01
CA GLN A 555 25.12 -21.34 -21.52
C GLN A 555 24.49 -22.66 -21.98
N THR A 556 23.16 -22.69 -22.12
CA THR A 556 22.40 -23.86 -22.57
C THR A 556 22.23 -23.92 -24.08
N GLY A 557 22.69 -22.90 -24.81
CA GLY A 557 22.57 -22.82 -26.26
C GLY A 557 21.16 -22.47 -26.73
N ARG A 558 20.35 -21.80 -25.90
CA ARG A 558 18.96 -21.44 -26.21
C ARG A 558 18.82 -20.00 -26.70
N LEU A 559 17.71 -19.73 -27.36
CA LEU A 559 17.29 -18.39 -27.77
C LEU A 559 16.57 -17.69 -26.62
N HIS A 560 16.62 -16.36 -26.59
CA HIS A 560 15.88 -15.53 -25.63
C HIS A 560 14.99 -14.54 -26.37
N THR A 561 13.72 -14.44 -25.99
CA THR A 561 12.80 -13.44 -26.53
C THR A 561 13.11 -12.03 -26.01
N SER A 562 12.52 -11.03 -26.65
CA SER A 562 12.55 -9.62 -26.25
C SER A 562 11.49 -9.24 -25.19
N PHE A 563 10.83 -10.23 -24.59
CA PHE A 563 9.81 -10.05 -23.55
C PHE A 563 9.89 -11.15 -22.48
N GLU A 564 9.21 -10.94 -21.36
CA GLU A 564 8.99 -11.94 -20.30
C GLU A 564 7.51 -12.33 -20.30
N LEU A 565 7.14 -13.45 -19.70
CA LEU A 565 5.74 -13.85 -19.59
C LEU A 565 5.16 -13.36 -18.26
N SER A 566 3.89 -12.96 -18.26
CA SER A 566 3.15 -12.67 -17.05
C SER A 566 2.31 -13.88 -16.62
N GLY A 567 2.62 -14.41 -15.44
CA GLY A 567 1.84 -15.47 -14.79
C GLY A 567 0.50 -15.03 -14.20
N ASP A 568 0.12 -13.75 -14.27
CA ASP A 568 -1.09 -13.20 -13.62
C ASP A 568 -2.40 -13.38 -14.43
N GLY A 569 -2.31 -13.94 -15.63
CA GLY A 569 -3.44 -14.15 -16.53
C GLY A 569 -3.70 -13.05 -17.56
N SER A 570 -2.92 -11.97 -17.53
CA SER A 570 -3.05 -10.86 -18.47
C SER A 570 -2.47 -11.18 -19.85
N ASP A 571 -1.46 -12.04 -19.92
CA ASP A 571 -0.73 -12.35 -21.15
C ASP A 571 -1.41 -13.40 -22.04
N ARG A 572 -0.98 -13.40 -23.29
CA ARG A 572 -1.26 -14.41 -24.31
C ARG A 572 0.04 -15.06 -24.72
N LEU A 573 0.03 -16.19 -25.42
CA LEU A 573 1.26 -16.75 -25.95
C LEU A 573 1.00 -17.36 -27.31
N LEU A 574 1.50 -16.73 -28.37
CA LEU A 574 1.22 -17.14 -29.74
C LEU A 574 2.52 -17.37 -30.54
N LEU A 575 2.52 -18.43 -31.33
CA LEU A 575 3.45 -18.67 -32.43
C LEU A 575 2.76 -18.25 -33.73
N THR A 576 3.37 -17.33 -34.47
CA THR A 576 2.87 -16.85 -35.76
C THR A 576 3.89 -17.10 -36.88
N ASP A 577 3.41 -17.19 -38.11
CA ASP A 577 4.27 -17.33 -39.28
C ASP A 577 4.95 -16.00 -39.67
N ALA A 578 5.65 -16.00 -40.81
CA ALA A 578 6.35 -14.82 -41.31
C ALA A 578 5.42 -13.66 -41.68
N ASP A 579 4.15 -13.94 -42.02
CA ASP A 579 3.14 -12.95 -42.36
C ASP A 579 2.35 -12.46 -41.12
N GLY A 580 2.62 -13.05 -39.95
CA GLY A 580 1.96 -12.73 -38.68
C GLY A 580 0.66 -13.51 -38.45
N GLU A 581 0.38 -14.52 -39.26
CA GLU A 581 -0.79 -15.39 -39.09
C GLU A 581 -0.53 -16.43 -38.01
N ARG A 582 -1.55 -16.77 -37.22
CA ARG A 582 -1.42 -17.71 -36.09
C ARG A 582 -1.14 -19.13 -36.58
N VAL A 583 -0.13 -19.75 -35.97
CA VAL A 583 0.25 -21.17 -36.16
C VAL A 583 -0.16 -22.00 -34.95
N ALA A 584 0.17 -21.54 -33.73
CA ALA A 584 -0.13 -22.24 -32.48
C ALA A 584 -0.16 -21.26 -31.29
N GLY A 585 -0.57 -21.73 -30.11
CA GLY A 585 -0.46 -20.99 -28.85
C GLY A 585 -1.77 -20.85 -28.07
N PHE A 586 -1.70 -20.12 -26.97
CA PHE A 586 -2.72 -19.96 -25.93
C PHE A 586 -3.35 -18.57 -25.97
N ASP A 587 -4.69 -18.55 -26.05
CA ASP A 587 -5.49 -17.33 -26.05
C ASP A 587 -5.73 -16.76 -24.65
N THR A 588 -5.19 -17.38 -23.60
CA THR A 588 -5.04 -16.84 -22.24
C THR A 588 -3.99 -17.69 -21.54
N ILE A 589 -3.00 -17.09 -20.90
CA ILE A 589 -2.15 -17.80 -19.94
C ILE A 589 -2.97 -17.92 -18.64
N PRO A 590 -3.15 -19.10 -18.03
CA PRO A 590 -3.83 -19.18 -16.74
C PRO A 590 -2.90 -18.70 -15.62
N LEU A 591 -3.47 -18.35 -14.46
CA LEU A 591 -2.69 -17.98 -13.27
C LEU A 591 -1.62 -19.04 -13.00
N GLN A 592 -0.36 -18.65 -13.04
CA GLN A 592 0.78 -19.54 -12.84
C GLN A 592 1.12 -19.64 -11.35
N SER A 593 1.71 -20.77 -10.99
CA SER A 593 2.35 -20.97 -9.70
C SER A 593 3.81 -21.33 -9.98
N GLU A 594 4.69 -20.92 -9.08
CA GLU A 594 6.13 -21.18 -9.16
C GLU A 594 6.42 -22.65 -9.47
N ASP A 595 7.26 -22.87 -10.49
CA ASP A 595 7.71 -24.17 -10.98
C ASP A 595 6.59 -25.16 -11.40
N ILE A 596 5.37 -24.66 -11.64
CA ILE A 596 4.28 -25.41 -12.29
C ILE A 596 4.12 -24.91 -13.72
N SER A 597 4.45 -25.76 -14.69
CA SER A 597 4.29 -25.42 -16.11
C SER A 597 2.85 -25.62 -16.57
N TYR A 598 2.51 -24.96 -17.67
CA TYR A 598 1.25 -25.12 -18.38
C TYR A 598 1.51 -25.50 -19.83
N GLY A 599 0.72 -26.41 -20.37
CA GLY A 599 0.97 -26.93 -21.71
C GLY A 599 -0.16 -27.81 -22.22
N ILE A 600 0.03 -28.39 -23.40
CA ILE A 600 -0.91 -29.34 -23.99
C ILE A 600 -0.44 -30.78 -23.76
N ASP A 601 -1.35 -31.68 -23.41
CA ASP A 601 -1.03 -33.11 -23.28
C ASP A 601 -0.95 -33.81 -24.65
N LEU A 602 -0.65 -35.11 -24.64
CA LEU A 602 -0.63 -35.94 -25.86
C LEU A 602 -1.99 -36.02 -26.60
N LEU A 603 -3.05 -35.52 -25.97
CA LEU A 603 -4.42 -35.51 -26.47
C LEU A 603 -4.82 -34.12 -26.98
N GLY A 604 -3.94 -33.12 -26.84
CA GLY A 604 -4.14 -31.73 -27.23
C GLY A 604 -4.86 -30.87 -26.19
N GLU A 605 -5.03 -31.37 -24.96
CA GLU A 605 -5.74 -30.67 -23.89
C GLU A 605 -4.79 -29.83 -23.05
N GLU A 606 -5.20 -28.61 -22.71
CA GLU A 606 -4.42 -27.71 -21.87
C GLU A 606 -4.45 -28.16 -20.39
N ARG A 607 -3.28 -28.26 -19.75
CA ARG A 607 -3.07 -28.85 -18.43
C ARG A 607 -1.97 -28.12 -17.67
N PHE A 608 -2.05 -28.17 -16.34
CA PHE A 608 -0.92 -27.86 -15.46
C PHE A 608 -0.07 -29.11 -15.24
N TYR A 609 1.24 -28.95 -15.14
CA TYR A 609 2.19 -30.03 -14.86
C TYR A 609 3.02 -29.68 -13.63
N GLY A 610 2.85 -30.47 -12.57
CA GLY A 610 3.64 -30.31 -11.34
C GLY A 610 5.07 -30.85 -11.45
N VAL A 611 5.41 -31.48 -12.58
CA VAL A 611 6.78 -31.85 -12.94
C VAL A 611 6.98 -31.43 -14.38
N PRO A 612 7.63 -30.28 -14.63
CA PRO A 612 7.82 -29.77 -15.97
C PRO A 612 8.71 -30.68 -16.83
N THR A 613 8.49 -30.68 -18.14
CA THR A 613 9.09 -31.67 -19.07
C THR A 613 9.85 -31.07 -20.27
N PRO A 614 10.64 -29.99 -20.11
CA PRO A 614 11.29 -29.33 -21.24
C PRO A 614 12.20 -30.28 -22.03
N GLY A 615 11.96 -30.36 -23.33
CA GLY A 615 12.60 -31.21 -24.32
C GLY A 615 11.93 -32.58 -24.51
N SER A 616 10.76 -32.83 -23.93
CA SER A 616 10.10 -34.13 -23.95
C SER A 616 8.57 -34.02 -23.90
N ASN A 617 7.87 -35.14 -24.12
CA ASN A 617 6.41 -35.16 -24.00
C ASN A 617 5.98 -34.80 -22.56
N ASN A 618 4.97 -33.95 -22.45
CA ASN A 618 4.33 -33.64 -21.18
C ASN A 618 3.76 -34.88 -20.48
N ALA A 619 4.02 -34.96 -19.18
CA ALA A 619 3.57 -36.06 -18.33
C ALA A 619 3.25 -35.57 -16.91
N ASN A 620 2.47 -36.35 -16.16
CA ASN A 620 2.11 -36.06 -14.77
C ASN A 620 1.34 -34.74 -14.58
N ASP A 621 0.28 -34.54 -15.36
CA ASP A 621 -0.64 -33.41 -15.17
C ASP A 621 -1.19 -33.38 -13.74
N VAL A 622 -1.40 -32.18 -13.19
CA VAL A 622 -2.02 -31.94 -11.89
C VAL A 622 -3.28 -31.10 -12.09
N PRO A 623 -4.28 -31.22 -11.21
CA PRO A 623 -5.47 -30.40 -11.32
C PRO A 623 -5.16 -28.92 -10.99
N PRO A 624 -5.89 -27.95 -11.58
CA PRO A 624 -5.77 -26.55 -11.19
C PRO A 624 -6.12 -26.34 -9.71
N ALA A 625 -5.48 -25.37 -9.05
CA ALA A 625 -5.86 -24.96 -7.70
C ALA A 625 -7.32 -24.47 -7.67
N PRO A 626 -8.07 -24.75 -6.59
CA PRO A 626 -9.44 -24.27 -6.46
C PRO A 626 -9.46 -22.74 -6.28
N VAL A 627 -10.55 -22.10 -6.68
CA VAL A 627 -10.77 -20.67 -6.45
C VAL A 627 -11.50 -20.49 -5.12
N ILE A 628 -10.98 -19.60 -4.27
CA ILE A 628 -11.63 -19.16 -3.04
C ILE A 628 -12.45 -17.91 -3.36
N SER A 629 -13.77 -17.96 -3.17
CA SER A 629 -14.70 -16.88 -3.56
C SER A 629 -14.53 -15.55 -2.80
N VAL A 630 -13.86 -15.56 -1.64
CA VAL A 630 -13.63 -14.38 -0.82
C VAL A 630 -12.13 -14.28 -0.54
N ALA A 631 -11.52 -13.15 -0.89
CA ALA A 631 -10.13 -12.89 -0.56
C ALA A 631 -9.94 -12.75 0.96
N SER A 632 -8.71 -12.94 1.44
CA SER A 632 -8.32 -12.64 2.82
C SER A 632 -8.81 -11.25 3.24
N LYS A 633 -9.42 -11.15 4.42
CA LYS A 633 -9.95 -9.90 4.94
C LYS A 633 -10.12 -9.95 6.45
N THR A 634 -10.27 -8.79 7.07
CA THR A 634 -10.88 -8.71 8.39
C THR A 634 -12.41 -8.83 8.29
N PHE A 635 -13.06 -9.22 9.38
CA PHE A 635 -14.53 -9.30 9.41
C PHE A 635 -15.11 -9.18 10.82
N THR A 636 -16.40 -8.88 10.87
CA THR A 636 -17.23 -9.02 12.08
C THR A 636 -18.35 -10.02 11.82
N GLY A 637 -18.78 -10.74 12.86
CA GLY A 637 -19.89 -11.69 12.74
C GLY A 637 -19.48 -12.96 12.00
N SER A 638 -20.23 -13.33 10.96
CA SER A 638 -19.95 -14.54 10.16
C SER A 638 -20.35 -14.34 8.69
N PHE A 639 -19.66 -15.02 7.79
CA PHE A 639 -19.96 -15.03 6.35
C PHE A 639 -19.66 -16.41 5.77
N THR A 640 -20.02 -16.63 4.51
CA THR A 640 -19.76 -17.89 3.81
C THR A 640 -18.69 -17.72 2.74
N VAL A 641 -17.86 -18.75 2.59
CA VAL A 641 -16.86 -18.88 1.54
C VAL A 641 -17.18 -20.11 0.71
N GLU A 642 -17.34 -19.90 -0.58
CA GLU A 642 -17.44 -20.95 -1.58
C GLU A 642 -16.07 -21.27 -2.18
N LEU A 643 -15.86 -22.55 -2.49
CA LEU A 643 -14.73 -23.07 -3.24
C LEU A 643 -15.21 -23.58 -4.60
N THR A 644 -14.51 -23.21 -5.67
CA THR A 644 -14.84 -23.65 -7.04
C THR A 644 -13.67 -24.38 -7.65
N ALA A 645 -13.93 -25.56 -8.23
CA ALA A 645 -12.96 -26.29 -9.02
C ALA A 645 -13.09 -25.88 -10.48
N SER A 646 -11.97 -25.75 -11.18
CA SER A 646 -11.96 -25.40 -12.60
C SER A 646 -12.62 -26.47 -13.49
N LEU A 647 -12.79 -27.69 -12.99
CA LEU A 647 -13.40 -28.81 -13.71
C LEU A 647 -14.39 -29.59 -12.82
N PRO A 648 -15.61 -29.89 -13.30
CA PRO A 648 -16.66 -30.55 -12.49
C PRO A 648 -16.30 -31.95 -11.95
N THR A 649 -15.35 -32.63 -12.60
CA THR A 649 -14.89 -33.97 -12.22
C THR A 649 -13.93 -33.97 -11.04
N HIS A 650 -13.41 -32.81 -10.65
CA HIS A 650 -12.46 -32.68 -9.54
C HIS A 650 -13.19 -32.46 -8.22
N SER A 651 -12.73 -33.15 -7.19
CA SER A 651 -13.20 -32.93 -5.82
C SER A 651 -12.30 -31.92 -5.10
N ILE A 652 -12.85 -31.06 -4.26
CA ILE A 652 -12.04 -30.11 -3.47
C ILE A 652 -11.90 -30.63 -2.04
N ARG A 653 -10.68 -30.56 -1.51
CA ARG A 653 -10.35 -30.90 -0.12
C ARG A 653 -9.84 -29.65 0.59
N TYR A 654 -10.26 -29.44 1.82
CA TYR A 654 -9.88 -28.25 2.58
C TYR A 654 -9.62 -28.52 4.07
N THR A 655 -8.95 -27.57 4.69
CA THR A 655 -8.68 -27.46 6.12
C THR A 655 -8.97 -26.02 6.57
N THR A 656 -9.31 -25.84 7.84
CA THR A 656 -9.60 -24.53 8.46
C THR A 656 -8.76 -24.30 9.71
N ASP A 657 -7.70 -25.09 9.86
CA ASP A 657 -6.86 -25.20 11.06
C ASP A 657 -5.37 -25.21 10.68
N GLU A 658 -5.02 -24.40 9.67
CA GLU A 658 -3.64 -24.10 9.18
C GLU A 658 -2.90 -25.27 8.52
N ARG A 659 -3.30 -26.51 8.82
CA ARG A 659 -2.68 -27.71 8.27
C ARG A 659 -2.82 -27.76 6.75
N THR A 660 -1.75 -28.17 6.08
CA THR A 660 -1.77 -28.44 4.64
C THR A 660 -2.84 -29.49 4.30
N PRO A 661 -3.80 -29.20 3.40
CA PRO A 661 -4.84 -30.16 3.04
C PRO A 661 -4.24 -31.35 2.27
N THR A 662 -4.85 -32.52 2.42
CA THR A 662 -4.46 -33.76 1.74
C THR A 662 -5.69 -34.39 1.08
N THR A 663 -5.52 -35.46 0.30
CA THR A 663 -6.63 -36.24 -0.28
C THR A 663 -7.59 -36.83 0.75
N THR A 664 -7.19 -36.86 2.03
CA THR A 664 -8.01 -37.35 3.17
C THR A 664 -8.60 -36.24 4.03
N SER A 665 -8.31 -34.96 3.72
CA SER A 665 -8.91 -33.81 4.40
C SER A 665 -10.42 -33.68 4.09
N THR A 666 -11.08 -32.72 4.71
CA THR A 666 -12.53 -32.52 4.57
C THR A 666 -12.92 -32.31 3.12
N LEU A 667 -13.88 -33.09 2.62
CA LEU A 667 -14.45 -32.92 1.28
C LEU A 667 -15.36 -31.69 1.28
N TYR A 668 -15.15 -30.79 0.32
CA TYR A 668 -16.05 -29.67 0.08
C TYR A 668 -17.36 -30.15 -0.56
N THR A 669 -18.49 -29.89 0.09
CA THR A 669 -19.83 -30.28 -0.39
C THR A 669 -20.83 -29.12 -0.40
N GLY A 670 -20.39 -27.91 -0.07
CA GLY A 670 -21.21 -26.71 0.05
C GLY A 670 -20.47 -25.58 0.77
N PRO A 671 -21.04 -24.35 0.81
CA PRO A 671 -20.38 -23.17 1.34
C PRO A 671 -19.86 -23.36 2.79
N ILE A 672 -18.67 -22.86 3.06
CA ILE A 672 -18.00 -22.93 4.37
C ILE A 672 -18.36 -21.68 5.16
N THR A 673 -18.93 -21.83 6.35
CA THR A 673 -19.20 -20.68 7.24
C THR A 673 -17.94 -20.33 8.03
N ILE A 674 -17.50 -19.07 7.92
CA ILE A 674 -16.42 -18.49 8.71
C ILE A 674 -17.05 -17.62 9.80
N SER A 675 -16.78 -17.93 11.07
CA SER A 675 -17.35 -17.23 12.24
C SER A 675 -16.31 -16.85 13.30
N SER A 676 -15.04 -17.14 13.04
CA SER A 676 -13.89 -16.84 13.89
C SER A 676 -12.64 -16.73 13.02
N THR A 677 -11.55 -16.18 13.56
CA THR A 677 -10.27 -16.15 12.86
C THR A 677 -9.91 -17.53 12.33
N THR A 678 -9.63 -17.62 11.03
CA THR A 678 -9.50 -18.88 10.30
C THR A 678 -8.51 -18.73 9.14
N GLN A 679 -7.57 -19.66 9.01
CA GLN A 679 -6.85 -19.88 7.76
C GLN A 679 -7.51 -21.04 7.01
N LEU A 680 -8.17 -20.73 5.90
CA LEU A 680 -8.75 -21.70 4.98
C LEU A 680 -7.69 -22.10 3.95
N ARG A 681 -7.37 -23.39 3.86
CA ARG A 681 -6.45 -23.93 2.85
C ARG A 681 -7.15 -25.01 2.04
N ALA A 682 -6.96 -25.02 0.72
CA ALA A 682 -7.66 -25.93 -0.18
C ALA A 682 -6.77 -26.50 -1.29
N ILE A 683 -7.11 -27.70 -1.75
CA ILE A 683 -6.56 -28.35 -2.95
C ILE A 683 -7.69 -28.94 -3.78
N ALA A 684 -7.51 -29.01 -5.09
CA ALA A 684 -8.32 -29.84 -5.98
C ALA A 684 -7.69 -31.24 -6.08
N VAL A 685 -8.54 -32.26 -6.21
CA VAL A 685 -8.15 -33.66 -6.35
C VAL A 685 -8.85 -34.24 -7.56
N SER A 686 -8.07 -34.73 -8.53
CA SER A 686 -8.56 -35.38 -9.74
C SER A 686 -9.10 -36.79 -9.47
N PRO A 687 -9.92 -37.36 -10.37
CA PRO A 687 -10.45 -38.72 -10.21
C PRO A 687 -9.38 -39.82 -10.04
N ASP A 688 -8.19 -39.62 -10.61
CA ASP A 688 -7.03 -40.51 -10.49
C ASP A 688 -6.14 -40.22 -9.26
N GLY A 689 -6.54 -39.27 -8.41
CA GLY A 689 -5.97 -39.01 -7.09
C GLY A 689 -4.80 -38.03 -7.05
N LYS A 690 -4.55 -37.30 -8.14
CA LYS A 690 -3.54 -36.23 -8.18
C LYS A 690 -4.08 -34.97 -7.52
N VAL A 691 -3.18 -34.13 -7.00
CA VAL A 691 -3.52 -32.96 -6.20
C VAL A 691 -2.97 -31.70 -6.83
N SER A 692 -3.70 -30.59 -6.71
CA SER A 692 -3.24 -29.27 -7.12
C SER A 692 -2.18 -28.74 -6.16
N THR A 693 -1.58 -27.60 -6.50
CA THR A 693 -0.96 -26.73 -5.48
C THR A 693 -2.01 -26.32 -4.43
N VAL A 694 -1.53 -26.00 -3.24
CA VAL A 694 -2.38 -25.47 -2.17
C VAL A 694 -2.71 -24.02 -2.49
N VAL A 695 -3.92 -23.59 -2.14
CA VAL A 695 -4.30 -22.17 -2.08
C VAL A 695 -4.79 -21.87 -0.67
N SER A 696 -4.54 -20.65 -0.18
CA SER A 696 -5.06 -20.22 1.11
C SER A 696 -5.70 -18.84 1.08
N ALA A 697 -6.61 -18.63 2.04
CA ALA A 697 -7.13 -17.32 2.43
C ALA A 697 -7.25 -17.27 3.95
N SER A 698 -6.87 -16.15 4.54
CA SER A 698 -6.90 -15.93 5.99
C SER A 698 -7.89 -14.84 6.34
N TYR A 699 -8.76 -15.14 7.29
CA TYR A 699 -9.81 -14.24 7.75
C TYR A 699 -9.59 -13.93 9.21
N VAL A 700 -9.51 -12.65 9.56
CA VAL A 700 -9.22 -12.19 10.93
C VAL A 700 -10.48 -11.56 11.53
N SER A 701 -10.99 -12.14 12.62
CA SER A 701 -12.19 -11.63 13.30
C SER A 701 -11.85 -10.39 14.11
N LEU A 702 -12.63 -9.32 13.99
CA LEU A 702 -12.43 -8.06 14.71
C LEU A 702 -13.35 -7.91 15.92
N GLY A 703 -12.77 -7.43 17.02
CA GLY A 703 -13.48 -7.02 18.21
C GLY A 703 -14.14 -5.66 18.05
N ALA A 704 -15.28 -5.44 18.72
CA ALA A 704 -16.01 -4.17 18.64
C ALA A 704 -15.18 -2.95 19.10
N ASN A 705 -14.16 -3.16 19.93
CA ASN A 705 -13.26 -2.12 20.45
C ASN A 705 -12.18 -1.67 19.46
N VAL A 706 -12.01 -2.34 18.32
CA VAL A 706 -11.03 -1.96 17.29
C VAL A 706 -11.68 -1.46 16.00
N LEU A 707 -13.00 -1.60 15.82
CA LEU A 707 -13.70 -1.21 14.59
C LEU A 707 -13.58 0.29 14.26
N ASN A 708 -13.53 1.13 15.28
CA ASN A 708 -13.41 2.58 15.11
C ASN A 708 -11.95 3.07 15.22
N ARG A 709 -10.97 2.16 15.14
CA ARG A 709 -9.56 2.56 15.15
C ARG A 709 -9.11 2.96 13.75
N THR A 710 -8.69 4.21 13.69
CA THR A 710 -8.11 4.84 12.51
C THR A 710 -6.63 5.13 12.77
N SER A 711 -5.85 5.12 11.68
CA SER A 711 -4.46 5.56 11.66
C SER A 711 -4.20 6.40 10.42
N ASN A 712 -3.20 7.28 10.47
CA ASN A 712 -2.64 7.94 9.30
C ASN A 712 -1.41 7.17 8.75
N LEU A 713 -1.07 6.03 9.37
CA LEU A 713 -0.02 5.12 8.94
C LEU A 713 -0.63 3.82 8.44
N PRO A 714 0.09 3.06 7.60
CA PRO A 714 -0.28 1.69 7.31
C PRO A 714 -0.39 0.85 8.60
N ILE A 715 -1.28 -0.12 8.60
CA ILE A 715 -1.48 -1.07 9.70
C ILE A 715 -0.99 -2.45 9.29
N MET A 716 -0.13 -3.05 10.12
CA MET A 716 0.35 -4.42 9.99
C MET A 716 -0.38 -5.32 11.00
N ILE A 717 -1.13 -6.31 10.50
CA ILE A 717 -1.72 -7.37 11.32
C ILE A 717 -0.82 -8.59 11.21
N VAL A 718 -0.42 -9.15 12.35
CA VAL A 718 0.24 -10.45 12.45
C VAL A 718 -0.60 -11.38 13.31
N GLU A 719 -1.01 -12.49 12.74
CA GLU A 719 -1.80 -13.54 13.39
C GLU A 719 -0.94 -14.81 13.48
N THR A 720 -0.83 -15.40 14.67
CA THR A 720 -0.09 -16.66 14.89
C THR A 720 -1.01 -17.82 15.28
N PHE A 721 -2.33 -17.65 15.13
CA PHE A 721 -3.38 -18.64 15.35
C PHE A 721 -3.33 -19.32 16.73
N GLY A 722 -2.83 -18.59 17.73
CA GLY A 722 -2.71 -19.06 19.12
C GLY A 722 -1.35 -19.64 19.49
N ASP A 723 -0.42 -19.74 18.54
CA ASP A 723 0.96 -20.12 18.82
C ASP A 723 1.77 -18.95 19.36
N SER A 724 2.68 -19.24 20.29
CA SER A 724 3.56 -18.21 20.83
C SER A 724 4.73 -17.94 19.88
N VAL A 725 5.06 -16.67 19.66
CA VAL A 725 6.20 -16.28 18.83
C VAL A 725 7.49 -16.85 19.43
N PRO A 726 8.27 -17.66 18.68
CA PRO A 726 9.53 -18.21 19.16
C PRO A 726 10.53 -17.15 19.63
N GLY A 727 11.40 -17.55 20.56
CA GLY A 727 12.48 -16.70 21.06
C GLY A 727 13.59 -16.46 20.01
N VAL A 728 14.71 -15.89 20.46
CA VAL A 728 15.88 -15.66 19.58
C VAL A 728 16.44 -16.98 19.08
N GLY A 729 16.59 -17.11 17.76
CA GLY A 729 17.13 -18.30 17.11
C GLY A 729 16.97 -18.21 15.60
N SER A 730 17.00 -19.36 14.93
CA SER A 730 16.72 -19.54 13.51
C SER A 730 15.44 -20.33 13.26
N THR A 731 14.61 -20.50 14.30
CA THR A 731 13.34 -21.22 14.22
C THR A 731 12.23 -20.20 14.12
N TYR A 732 11.59 -20.14 12.96
CA TYR A 732 10.40 -19.35 12.73
C TYR A 732 9.15 -20.08 13.25
N GLY A 733 8.21 -19.32 13.80
CA GLY A 733 6.84 -19.79 14.04
C GLY A 733 5.95 -19.35 12.90
N ASP A 734 4.94 -20.16 12.58
CA ASP A 734 3.99 -19.87 11.51
C ASP A 734 3.16 -18.62 11.85
N SER A 735 2.89 -17.82 10.84
CA SER A 735 2.06 -16.62 10.95
C SER A 735 1.38 -16.28 9.64
N PHE A 736 0.28 -15.55 9.74
CA PHE A 736 -0.33 -14.81 8.65
C PHE A 736 -0.07 -13.31 8.86
N MET A 737 0.33 -12.62 7.81
CA MET A 737 0.55 -11.18 7.85
C MET A 737 -0.30 -10.48 6.80
N ALA A 738 -0.94 -9.40 7.22
CA ALA A 738 -1.72 -8.52 6.35
C ALA A 738 -1.32 -7.07 6.57
N LEU A 739 -1.15 -6.34 5.47
CA LEU A 739 -0.88 -4.92 5.45
C LEU A 739 -2.10 -4.20 4.89
N ILE A 740 -2.47 -3.10 5.55
CA ILE A 740 -3.48 -2.14 5.09
C ILE A 740 -2.79 -0.79 4.98
N GLU A 741 -2.78 -0.20 3.79
CA GLU A 741 -2.29 1.14 3.53
C GLU A 741 -3.40 2.19 3.70
N PRO A 742 -3.04 3.46 3.95
CA PRO A 742 -4.04 4.52 4.01
C PRO A 742 -4.84 4.61 2.71
N GLY A 743 -6.16 4.77 2.83
CA GLY A 743 -7.05 5.04 1.71
C GLY A 743 -6.76 6.38 1.03
N GLU A 744 -7.54 6.72 0.00
CA GLU A 744 -7.38 7.99 -0.72
C GLU A 744 -7.56 9.24 0.17
N ASP A 745 -8.28 9.08 1.28
CA ASP A 745 -8.48 10.09 2.32
C ASP A 745 -7.30 10.22 3.29
N GLY A 746 -6.27 9.38 3.16
CA GLY A 746 -5.09 9.32 4.03
C GLY A 746 -5.35 8.63 5.37
N VAL A 747 -6.46 7.90 5.49
CA VAL A 747 -6.85 7.17 6.70
C VAL A 747 -6.80 5.67 6.46
N THR A 748 -6.24 4.94 7.41
CA THR A 748 -6.21 3.47 7.45
C THR A 748 -7.20 3.00 8.51
N VAL A 749 -8.13 2.11 8.16
CA VAL A 749 -8.97 1.42 9.14
C VAL A 749 -8.84 -0.10 9.02
N LEU A 750 -8.99 -0.80 10.14
CA LEU A 750 -8.83 -2.26 10.18
C LEU A 750 -9.84 -3.03 9.30
N THR A 751 -10.92 -2.39 8.86
CA THR A 751 -11.95 -2.98 7.99
C THR A 751 -11.68 -2.81 6.50
N ASP A 752 -10.64 -2.07 6.12
CA ASP A 752 -10.26 -1.89 4.72
C ASP A 752 -9.72 -3.20 4.12
N ALA A 753 -9.68 -3.24 2.79
CA ALA A 753 -9.09 -4.35 2.07
C ALA A 753 -7.58 -4.45 2.36
N PHE A 754 -7.05 -5.67 2.35
CA PHE A 754 -5.62 -5.89 2.50
C PHE A 754 -4.89 -5.55 1.19
N ASP A 755 -3.86 -4.70 1.28
CA ASP A 755 -2.98 -4.35 0.16
C ASP A 755 -1.89 -5.40 -0.06
N LEU A 756 -1.50 -6.07 1.02
CA LEU A 756 -0.58 -7.21 0.97
C LEU A 756 -1.01 -8.26 1.97
N THR A 757 -0.94 -9.52 1.53
CA THR A 757 -1.17 -10.69 2.37
C THR A 757 -0.09 -11.72 2.12
N THR A 758 0.42 -12.33 3.18
CA THR A 758 1.41 -13.39 3.05
C THR A 758 1.30 -14.35 4.20
N ARG A 759 1.55 -15.63 3.93
CA ARG A 759 2.01 -16.53 5.00
C ARG A 759 3.43 -16.11 5.35
N GLY A 760 3.88 -16.42 6.57
CA GLY A 760 5.22 -16.06 6.94
C GLY A 760 5.71 -16.71 8.21
N GLY A 761 7.01 -16.69 8.36
CA GLY A 761 7.71 -17.02 9.59
C GLY A 761 7.91 -15.78 10.45
N ILE A 762 7.75 -15.91 11.76
CA ILE A 762 8.12 -14.87 12.73
C ILE A 762 8.91 -15.44 13.91
N HIS A 763 9.95 -14.73 14.36
CA HIS A 763 10.60 -14.99 15.65
C HIS A 763 11.15 -13.71 16.29
N VAL A 764 11.34 -13.73 17.62
CA VAL A 764 11.97 -12.62 18.34
C VAL A 764 13.45 -12.49 17.92
N ARG A 765 13.91 -11.27 17.65
CA ARG A 765 15.32 -10.99 17.30
C ARG A 765 16.04 -10.13 18.33
N GLY A 766 17.35 -10.01 18.12
CA GLY A 766 18.24 -9.15 18.89
C GLY A 766 18.86 -9.84 20.11
N SER A 767 20.01 -9.32 20.57
CA SER A 767 20.69 -9.89 21.75
C SER A 767 20.14 -9.29 23.04
N SER A 768 20.42 -8.01 23.30
CA SER A 768 19.91 -7.32 24.50
C SER A 768 18.42 -6.98 24.40
N SER A 769 17.92 -6.66 23.20
CA SER A 769 16.52 -6.29 22.98
C SER A 769 15.54 -7.45 23.11
N SER A 770 16.01 -8.70 23.04
CA SER A 770 15.18 -9.89 23.30
C SER A 770 14.53 -9.88 24.68
N GLY A 771 15.15 -9.21 25.66
CA GLY A 771 14.64 -9.06 27.02
C GLY A 771 13.63 -7.92 27.21
N PHE A 772 13.40 -7.07 26.20
CA PHE A 772 12.51 -5.90 26.33
C PHE A 772 11.04 -6.32 26.39
N ALA A 773 10.19 -5.47 26.95
CA ALA A 773 8.74 -5.69 26.96
C ALA A 773 8.17 -5.64 25.53
N LYS A 774 8.51 -4.58 24.78
CA LYS A 774 8.26 -4.50 23.34
C LYS A 774 9.33 -5.29 22.60
N LYS A 775 8.94 -6.37 21.95
CA LYS A 775 9.86 -7.24 21.21
C LYS A 775 10.15 -6.67 19.82
N GLN A 776 11.28 -7.08 19.27
CA GLN A 776 11.62 -6.87 17.87
C GLN A 776 11.56 -8.21 17.17
N TYR A 777 11.17 -8.23 15.90
CA TYR A 777 10.96 -9.49 15.17
C TYR A 777 11.82 -9.56 13.91
N ARG A 778 12.29 -10.77 13.61
CA ARG A 778 12.71 -11.18 12.26
C ARG A 778 11.50 -11.86 11.64
N VAL A 779 11.24 -11.54 10.38
CA VAL A 779 10.06 -11.96 9.63
C VAL A 779 10.52 -12.48 8.28
N GLU A 780 9.92 -13.56 7.84
CA GLU A 780 10.16 -14.18 6.54
C GLU A 780 8.82 -14.38 5.84
N PHE A 781 8.69 -13.93 4.60
CA PHE A 781 7.48 -14.15 3.81
C PHE A 781 7.57 -15.50 3.11
N TRP A 782 6.46 -16.24 3.15
CA TRP A 782 6.42 -17.63 2.72
C TRP A 782 5.32 -17.88 1.70
N ASP A 783 5.62 -18.80 0.79
CA ASP A 783 4.64 -19.46 -0.06
C ASP A 783 3.79 -20.48 0.74
N GLU A 784 3.07 -21.36 0.05
CA GLU A 784 2.27 -22.41 0.69
C GLU A 784 3.08 -23.59 1.27
N ASN A 785 4.36 -23.70 0.91
CA ASN A 785 5.30 -24.73 1.35
C ASN A 785 6.23 -24.27 2.47
N ASN A 786 6.10 -23.02 2.93
CA ASN A 786 7.01 -22.36 3.86
C ASN A 786 8.40 -22.09 3.26
N GLU A 787 8.46 -21.86 1.95
CA GLU A 787 9.65 -21.42 1.21
C GLU A 787 9.60 -19.91 0.98
N ASP A 788 10.77 -19.28 0.85
CA ASP A 788 10.91 -17.82 0.76
C ASP A 788 10.16 -17.24 -0.44
N GLN A 789 9.21 -16.34 -0.16
CA GLN A 789 8.44 -15.64 -1.18
C GLN A 789 8.80 -14.16 -1.18
N LYS A 790 9.55 -13.72 -2.20
CA LYS A 790 9.96 -12.32 -2.34
C LYS A 790 8.79 -11.42 -2.73
N GLN A 791 8.40 -10.50 -1.85
CA GLN A 791 7.34 -9.51 -2.13
C GLN A 791 7.79 -8.08 -1.82
N SER A 792 7.22 -7.10 -2.52
CA SER A 792 7.46 -5.68 -2.25
C SER A 792 6.57 -5.24 -1.10
N VAL A 793 7.14 -4.51 -0.13
CA VAL A 793 6.40 -3.99 1.02
C VAL A 793 6.51 -2.47 1.06
N LEU A 794 5.39 -1.75 1.04
CA LEU A 794 5.33 -0.28 1.17
C LEU A 794 6.26 0.44 0.18
N GLY A 795 6.32 -0.08 -1.05
CA GLY A 795 7.15 0.42 -2.15
C GLY A 795 8.66 0.16 -2.00
N MET A 796 9.09 -0.66 -1.05
CA MET A 796 10.49 -1.13 -0.96
C MET A 796 10.70 -2.32 -1.92
N PRO A 797 11.92 -2.54 -2.44
CA PRO A 797 12.22 -3.66 -3.35
C PRO A 797 11.84 -5.02 -2.78
N LYS A 798 11.51 -5.94 -3.68
CA LYS A 798 11.02 -7.27 -3.33
C LYS A 798 12.05 -8.01 -2.49
N GLU A 799 11.60 -8.58 -1.37
CA GLU A 799 12.40 -9.51 -0.59
C GLU A 799 11.50 -10.38 0.31
N ALA A 800 11.99 -11.54 0.73
CA ALA A 800 11.29 -12.40 1.68
C ALA A 800 11.63 -12.01 3.13
N ASP A 801 12.83 -11.46 3.34
CA ASP A 801 13.46 -11.30 4.64
C ASP A 801 13.31 -9.86 5.19
N TRP A 802 12.63 -9.72 6.33
CA TRP A 802 12.27 -8.42 6.92
C TRP A 802 12.54 -8.34 8.42
N ILE A 803 12.69 -7.10 8.90
CA ILE A 803 12.84 -6.80 10.33
C ILE A 803 11.73 -5.87 10.77
N PHE A 804 10.97 -6.27 11.78
CA PHE A 804 10.00 -5.39 12.43
C PHE A 804 10.69 -4.79 13.65
N TYR A 805 11.26 -3.60 13.46
CA TYR A 805 11.99 -2.85 14.48
C TYR A 805 11.03 -2.06 15.37
N GLY A 806 10.87 -2.51 16.61
CA GLY A 806 10.10 -1.82 17.65
C GLY A 806 10.99 -1.02 18.60
N PRO A 807 11.27 0.28 18.33
CA PRO A 807 12.01 1.14 19.27
C PRO A 807 11.21 1.32 20.56
N ASN A 808 11.90 1.35 21.71
CA ASN A 808 11.29 1.57 23.03
C ASN A 808 12.33 1.85 24.13
N GLN A 809 13.05 0.82 24.60
CA GLN A 809 13.78 0.91 25.87
C GLN A 809 14.90 1.95 25.85
N TYR A 810 15.81 1.86 24.88
CA TYR A 810 16.94 2.79 24.70
C TYR A 810 16.55 4.01 23.87
N ASP A 811 16.02 3.77 22.67
CA ASP A 811 15.52 4.80 21.77
C ASP A 811 14.13 5.28 22.21
N ARG A 812 14.09 6.39 22.95
CA ARG A 812 12.85 7.02 23.39
C ARG A 812 12.30 8.03 22.40
N VAL A 813 13.11 8.53 21.47
CA VAL A 813 12.65 9.41 20.39
C VAL A 813 12.12 8.61 19.19
N LEU A 814 12.21 7.28 19.26
CA LEU A 814 11.65 6.29 18.32
C LEU A 814 12.27 6.29 16.91
N ILE A 815 13.01 7.33 16.52
CA ILE A 815 13.48 7.52 15.14
C ILE A 815 15.00 7.38 14.98
N SER A 816 15.74 6.89 15.97
CA SER A 816 17.21 6.97 15.96
C SER A 816 17.85 6.16 14.83
N ASN A 817 17.36 4.93 14.60
CA ASN A 817 17.77 4.12 13.44
C ASN A 817 17.34 4.76 12.10
N PRO A 818 16.03 5.01 11.85
CA PRO A 818 15.59 5.66 10.61
C PRO A 818 16.31 6.98 10.30
N LEU A 819 16.57 7.83 11.29
CA LEU A 819 17.29 9.10 11.12
C LEU A 819 18.69 8.87 10.60
N MET A 820 19.45 7.99 11.25
CA MET A 820 20.84 7.76 10.86
C MET A 820 20.94 7.05 9.50
N PHE A 821 20.05 6.10 9.21
CA PHE A 821 19.99 5.44 7.90
C PHE A 821 19.69 6.44 6.79
N ASP A 822 18.73 7.33 7.01
CA ASP A 822 18.37 8.35 6.04
C ASP A 822 19.54 9.33 5.79
N LEU A 823 20.23 9.80 6.83
CA LEU A 823 21.43 10.64 6.69
C LEU A 823 22.56 9.93 5.92
N SER A 824 22.77 8.63 6.14
CA SER A 824 23.72 7.84 5.35
C SER A 824 23.35 7.78 3.87
N ASN A 825 22.07 7.53 3.58
CA ASN A 825 21.55 7.49 2.21
C ASN A 825 21.72 8.84 1.50
N GLN A 826 21.50 9.96 2.19
CA GLN A 826 21.76 11.30 1.66
C GLN A 826 23.25 11.55 1.35
N MET A 827 24.18 10.87 2.05
CA MET A 827 25.61 10.91 1.72
C MET A 827 25.99 10.06 0.49
N GLY A 828 25.03 9.34 -0.10
CA GLY A 828 25.28 8.36 -1.16
C GLY A 828 25.85 7.04 -0.63
N ARG A 829 25.65 6.74 0.66
CA ARG A 829 26.06 5.50 1.30
C ARG A 829 24.82 4.70 1.68
N TYR A 830 24.59 3.58 1.00
CA TYR A 830 23.45 2.72 1.28
C TYR A 830 23.37 2.39 2.77
N ALA A 831 22.19 2.64 3.34
CA ALA A 831 21.73 2.11 4.60
C ALA A 831 20.29 1.62 4.40
N THR A 832 19.90 0.62 5.17
CA THR A 832 18.58 -0.03 5.08
C THR A 832 17.44 1.00 5.02
N ARG A 833 16.46 0.76 4.15
CA ARG A 833 15.24 1.58 4.09
C ARG A 833 14.30 1.16 5.21
N THR A 834 13.50 2.12 5.65
CA THR A 834 12.48 1.90 6.68
C THR A 834 11.13 2.47 6.27
N ARG A 835 10.07 1.82 6.70
CA ARG A 835 8.67 2.27 6.57
C ARG A 835 7.92 2.05 7.87
N TRP A 836 7.13 3.03 8.27
CA TRP A 836 6.41 2.99 9.54
C TRP A 836 5.06 2.30 9.40
N VAL A 837 4.73 1.48 10.39
CA VAL A 837 3.40 0.88 10.55
C VAL A 837 2.97 0.93 12.01
N GLU A 838 1.66 0.99 12.25
CA GLU A 838 1.10 0.52 13.50
C GLU A 838 0.85 -0.99 13.42
N MET A 839 1.23 -1.72 14.46
CA MET A 839 1.20 -3.19 14.43
C MET A 839 0.22 -3.75 15.47
N TYR A 840 -0.59 -4.71 15.02
CA TYR A 840 -1.36 -5.63 15.84
C TYR A 840 -0.72 -7.03 15.74
N LEU A 841 -0.50 -7.67 16.88
CA LEU A 841 0.00 -9.04 16.98
C LEU A 841 -1.00 -9.85 17.80
N ASP A 842 -1.91 -10.56 17.11
CA ASP A 842 -2.78 -11.55 17.74
C ASP A 842 -1.99 -12.86 17.83
N SER A 843 -1.60 -13.20 19.06
CA SER A 843 -0.96 -14.48 19.35
C SER A 843 -1.82 -15.42 20.16
N ASN A 844 -3.11 -15.12 20.29
CA ASN A 844 -4.07 -15.91 21.04
C ASN A 844 -5.03 -16.69 20.11
N GLY A 845 -5.03 -16.37 18.80
CA GLY A 845 -5.81 -17.05 17.77
C GLY A 845 -7.30 -16.73 17.83
N GLY A 846 -7.64 -15.67 18.56
CA GLY A 846 -8.99 -15.31 18.91
C GLY A 846 -9.53 -14.20 18.03
N THR A 847 -10.26 -13.29 18.66
CA THR A 847 -10.75 -12.08 17.99
C THR A 847 -9.75 -10.98 18.24
N LEU A 848 -9.24 -10.37 17.17
CA LEU A 848 -8.30 -9.25 17.25
C LEU A 848 -8.95 -8.08 17.97
N ASP A 849 -8.32 -7.63 19.05
CA ASP A 849 -8.83 -6.59 19.92
C ASP A 849 -7.75 -5.57 20.33
N THR A 850 -8.11 -4.57 21.15
CA THR A 850 -7.17 -3.51 21.57
C THR A 850 -5.96 -4.02 22.36
N GLY A 851 -6.05 -5.22 22.94
CA GLY A 851 -5.00 -5.91 23.67
C GLY A 851 -3.88 -6.43 22.76
N ASP A 852 -4.20 -6.70 21.49
CA ASP A 852 -3.26 -7.17 20.46
C ASP A 852 -2.45 -6.04 19.82
N PHE A 853 -2.83 -4.78 20.07
CA PHE A 853 -2.02 -3.63 19.66
C PHE A 853 -0.64 -3.66 20.33
N VAL A 854 0.41 -3.75 19.53
CA VAL A 854 1.81 -3.78 19.98
C VAL A 854 2.57 -2.50 19.63
N GLY A 855 1.92 -1.50 19.05
CA GLY A 855 2.48 -0.16 18.89
C GLY A 855 3.13 0.13 17.54
N LEU A 856 3.98 1.14 17.50
CA LEU A 856 4.66 1.63 16.30
C LEU A 856 5.89 0.78 15.97
N TYR A 857 5.99 0.30 14.73
CA TYR A 857 7.13 -0.48 14.22
C TYR A 857 7.67 0.11 12.93
N ALA A 858 9.00 0.10 12.78
CA ALA A 858 9.64 0.37 11.50
C ALA A 858 9.91 -0.97 10.79
N ILE A 859 9.20 -1.23 9.69
CA ILE A 859 9.55 -2.30 8.76
C ILE A 859 10.88 -1.92 8.12
N THR A 860 11.88 -2.77 8.29
CA THR A 860 13.28 -2.49 7.99
C THR A 860 13.85 -3.61 7.13
N GLU A 861 14.59 -3.28 6.08
CA GLU A 861 15.29 -4.28 5.26
C GLU A 861 16.43 -4.95 6.03
N VAL A 862 16.68 -6.23 5.73
CA VAL A 862 17.86 -6.94 6.21
C VAL A 862 19.09 -6.47 5.40
N ILE A 863 20.23 -6.28 6.07
CA ILE A 863 21.49 -6.06 5.35
C ILE A 863 21.96 -7.41 4.79
N GLU A 864 21.86 -7.53 3.48
CA GLU A 864 22.26 -8.72 2.72
C GLU A 864 22.69 -8.34 1.29
N GLU A 865 23.12 -9.35 0.54
CA GLU A 865 23.52 -9.23 -0.85
C GLU A 865 22.31 -8.93 -1.74
N GLY A 866 22.50 -8.09 -2.75
CA GLY A 866 21.49 -7.80 -3.76
C GLY A 866 21.69 -6.45 -4.46
N ASP A 867 21.20 -6.36 -5.69
CA ASP A 867 21.37 -5.19 -6.57
C ASP A 867 20.79 -3.89 -5.97
N ASP A 868 19.62 -3.98 -5.34
CA ASP A 868 18.96 -2.87 -4.66
C ASP A 868 19.39 -2.69 -3.19
N ARG A 869 20.38 -3.48 -2.73
CA ARG A 869 20.90 -3.50 -1.35
C ARG A 869 22.42 -3.36 -1.33
N VAL A 870 23.15 -4.40 -0.94
CA VAL A 870 24.62 -4.42 -0.92
C VAL A 870 25.13 -5.27 -2.09
N ASP A 871 25.31 -4.63 -3.25
CA ASP A 871 25.88 -5.25 -4.44
C ASP A 871 27.36 -5.63 -4.22
N VAL A 872 27.58 -6.90 -3.88
CA VAL A 872 28.91 -7.53 -3.77
C VAL A 872 29.15 -8.60 -4.84
N GLY A 873 28.11 -9.02 -5.57
CA GLY A 873 28.13 -10.14 -6.50
C GLY A 873 28.64 -11.45 -5.89
N THR A 874 28.72 -12.49 -6.73
CA THR A 874 29.07 -13.84 -6.25
C THR A 874 30.54 -14.01 -5.82
N LEU A 875 30.75 -14.61 -4.64
CA LEU A 875 32.06 -15.11 -4.17
C LEU A 875 32.31 -16.56 -4.61
N THR A 876 33.35 -16.80 -5.42
CA THR A 876 33.64 -18.17 -5.88
C THR A 876 34.03 -19.11 -4.73
N THR A 877 33.60 -20.38 -4.81
CA THR A 877 33.74 -21.35 -3.71
C THR A 877 35.17 -21.87 -3.50
N GLY A 878 36.05 -21.70 -4.50
CA GLY A 878 37.39 -22.28 -4.52
C GLY A 878 37.44 -23.75 -4.97
N ALA A 879 36.30 -24.32 -5.38
CA ALA A 879 36.21 -25.71 -5.83
C ALA A 879 36.93 -25.95 -7.17
N GLY A 880 37.38 -27.19 -7.40
CA GLY A 880 38.01 -27.57 -8.67
C GLY A 880 39.37 -26.91 -8.96
N GLY A 881 40.00 -26.28 -7.96
CA GLY A 881 41.28 -25.59 -8.13
C GLY A 881 41.17 -24.14 -8.63
N VAL A 882 39.94 -23.62 -8.77
CA VAL A 882 39.70 -22.20 -9.08
C VAL A 882 40.04 -21.36 -7.84
N PRO A 883 40.85 -20.29 -7.93
CA PRO A 883 41.08 -19.40 -6.79
C PRO A 883 39.80 -18.69 -6.36
N VAL A 884 39.63 -18.48 -5.04
CA VAL A 884 38.54 -17.66 -4.52
C VAL A 884 38.72 -16.21 -4.97
N GLN A 885 37.69 -15.65 -5.62
CA GLN A 885 37.60 -14.29 -6.11
C GLN A 885 36.13 -13.85 -6.05
N GLY A 886 35.88 -12.55 -5.88
CA GLY A 886 34.52 -12.00 -5.74
C GLY A 886 34.40 -11.02 -4.58
N GLY A 887 33.17 -10.60 -4.32
CA GLY A 887 32.83 -9.76 -3.18
C GLY A 887 32.40 -10.55 -1.95
N PHE A 888 32.14 -9.86 -0.85
CA PHE A 888 31.60 -10.46 0.39
C PHE A 888 31.06 -9.36 1.30
N ILE A 889 30.18 -9.75 2.22
CA ILE A 889 29.73 -8.92 3.34
C ILE A 889 30.21 -9.54 4.65
N TRP A 890 30.89 -8.74 5.46
CA TRP A 890 31.48 -9.12 6.73
C TRP A 890 31.03 -8.19 7.84
N LYS A 891 30.82 -8.73 9.04
CA LYS A 891 30.39 -7.96 10.21
C LYS A 891 31.38 -8.14 11.36
N ASN A 892 31.80 -7.02 11.95
CA ASN A 892 32.49 -7.01 13.23
C ASN A 892 31.46 -7.08 14.36
N ASP A 893 31.29 -8.27 14.95
CA ASP A 893 30.32 -8.50 16.03
C ASP A 893 30.83 -9.57 16.99
N ARG A 894 31.66 -9.16 17.97
CA ARG A 894 32.32 -10.05 18.94
C ARG A 894 33.22 -11.11 18.28
N GLY A 895 33.75 -10.82 17.09
CA GLY A 895 34.57 -11.75 16.30
C GLY A 895 34.29 -11.64 14.81
N ASN A 896 34.66 -12.68 14.06
CA ASN A 896 34.36 -12.82 12.64
C ASN A 896 32.91 -13.30 12.46
N ALA A 897 32.03 -12.43 11.99
CA ALA A 897 30.71 -12.81 11.48
C ALA A 897 30.65 -12.63 9.95
N TYR A 898 30.19 -13.65 9.25
CA TYR A 898 30.04 -13.65 7.79
C TYR A 898 28.57 -13.44 7.50
N VAL A 899 28.25 -12.44 6.70
CA VAL A 899 26.87 -12.08 6.32
C VAL A 899 26.61 -12.65 4.95
N ASP A 900 27.50 -12.36 4.00
CA ASP A 900 27.49 -13.00 2.69
C ASP A 900 28.91 -13.46 2.27
N PRO A 901 29.10 -14.75 1.93
CA PRO A 901 28.14 -15.83 2.16
C PRO A 901 27.99 -16.11 3.66
N GLU A 902 26.78 -16.42 4.13
CA GLU A 902 26.51 -16.74 5.54
C GLU A 902 27.28 -17.99 6.00
N SER A 903 27.42 -18.98 5.11
CA SER A 903 28.11 -20.26 5.35
C SER A 903 29.33 -20.45 4.43
N PRO A 904 30.43 -19.68 4.60
CA PRO A 904 31.57 -19.73 3.68
C PRO A 904 32.34 -21.04 3.79
N THR A 905 32.80 -21.55 2.64
CA THR A 905 33.76 -22.67 2.56
C THR A 905 35.08 -22.32 3.26
N THR A 906 35.90 -23.32 3.56
CA THR A 906 37.23 -23.09 4.15
C THR A 906 38.10 -22.16 3.29
N GLN A 907 38.03 -22.28 1.96
CA GLN A 907 38.77 -21.40 1.05
C GLN A 907 38.21 -19.98 1.07
N GLN A 908 36.88 -19.80 1.01
CA GLN A 908 36.24 -18.48 1.08
C GLN A 908 36.54 -17.78 2.39
N ARG A 909 36.44 -18.51 3.51
CA ARG A 909 36.80 -18.02 4.84
C ARG A 909 38.25 -17.57 4.90
N THR A 910 39.16 -18.31 4.27
CA THR A 910 40.59 -17.94 4.21
C THR A 910 40.78 -16.64 3.40
N TYR A 911 40.10 -16.52 2.27
CA TYR A 911 40.13 -15.33 1.43
C TYR A 911 39.63 -14.08 2.15
N ILE A 912 38.42 -14.14 2.73
CA ILE A 912 37.82 -13.03 3.49
C ILE A 912 38.75 -12.60 4.63
N ASN A 913 39.23 -13.56 5.44
CA ASN A 913 40.15 -13.25 6.54
C ASN A 913 41.48 -12.67 6.06
N SER A 914 41.96 -13.04 4.87
CA SER A 914 43.20 -12.45 4.32
C SER A 914 43.04 -10.96 4.02
N TRP A 915 41.87 -10.53 3.56
CA TRP A 915 41.56 -9.11 3.35
C TRP A 915 41.48 -8.35 4.67
N ILE A 916 40.72 -8.86 5.64
CA ILE A 916 40.55 -8.15 6.92
C ILE A 916 41.87 -8.08 7.72
N ASN A 917 42.64 -9.18 7.74
CA ASN A 917 43.95 -9.20 8.38
C ASN A 917 44.99 -8.37 7.61
N GLY A 918 44.87 -8.33 6.27
CA GLY A 918 45.70 -7.50 5.39
C GLY A 918 45.54 -6.02 5.68
N LEU A 919 44.29 -5.53 5.78
CA LEU A 919 43.99 -4.16 6.21
C LEU A 919 44.59 -3.87 7.59
N SER A 920 44.30 -4.72 8.57
CA SER A 920 44.78 -4.54 9.95
C SER A 920 46.31 -4.47 10.02
N SER A 921 47.01 -5.35 9.29
CA SER A 921 48.47 -5.39 9.27
C SER A 921 49.10 -4.23 8.52
N ALA A 922 48.44 -3.75 7.45
CA ALA A 922 48.92 -2.62 6.66
C ALA A 922 48.74 -1.28 7.41
N ALA A 923 47.66 -1.13 8.17
CA ALA A 923 47.43 0.04 9.02
C ALA A 923 48.47 0.13 10.14
N ALA A 924 48.79 -0.99 10.81
CA ALA A 924 49.81 -1.04 11.87
C ALA A 924 51.27 -1.08 11.34
N GLY A 925 51.47 -1.11 10.01
CA GLY A 925 52.76 -1.37 9.38
C GLY A 925 53.65 -0.13 9.24
N ALA A 926 54.95 -0.32 8.99
CA ALA A 926 55.89 0.80 8.83
C ALA A 926 55.61 1.71 7.62
N ASN A 927 54.88 1.21 6.61
CA ASN A 927 54.52 1.95 5.39
C ASN A 927 53.03 2.34 5.38
N PHE A 928 52.39 2.49 6.53
CA PHE A 928 50.94 2.70 6.62
C PHE A 928 50.45 3.93 5.83
N THR A 929 51.26 4.99 5.76
CA THR A 929 50.97 6.22 4.98
C THR A 929 51.23 6.10 3.47
N ASP A 930 51.75 4.98 2.98
CA ASP A 930 52.01 4.79 1.54
C ASP A 930 50.66 4.55 0.81
N PRO A 931 50.27 5.37 -0.18
CA PRO A 931 48.98 5.25 -0.85
C PRO A 931 48.84 4.00 -1.73
N VAL A 932 49.94 3.32 -2.05
CA VAL A 932 50.00 2.11 -2.90
C VAL A 932 50.22 0.85 -2.05
N ASN A 933 51.08 0.93 -1.03
CA ASN A 933 51.52 -0.23 -0.25
C ASN A 933 50.97 -0.27 1.18
N GLY A 934 50.39 0.83 1.67
CA GLY A 934 49.79 0.97 3.00
C GLY A 934 48.34 0.47 3.06
N TYR A 935 47.60 0.91 4.08
CA TYR A 935 46.22 0.45 4.30
C TYR A 935 45.25 0.88 3.18
N ALA A 936 45.56 1.98 2.47
CA ALA A 936 44.77 2.46 1.33
C ALA A 936 44.72 1.46 0.16
N LYS A 937 45.60 0.45 0.14
CA LYS A 937 45.49 -0.70 -0.77
C LYS A 937 44.26 -1.55 -0.49
N TYR A 938 43.88 -1.68 0.78
CA TYR A 938 42.81 -2.56 1.24
C TYR A 938 41.50 -1.83 1.49
N ALA A 939 41.54 -0.57 1.96
CA ALA A 939 40.35 0.19 2.34
C ALA A 939 39.97 1.25 1.29
N ASP A 940 38.68 1.36 1.03
CA ASP A 940 38.07 2.55 0.44
C ASP A 940 38.02 3.65 1.51
N VAL A 941 39.05 4.50 1.52
CA VAL A 941 39.23 5.55 2.53
C VAL A 941 37.99 6.46 2.68
N PRO A 942 37.32 6.91 1.60
CA PRO A 942 36.11 7.71 1.73
C PRO A 942 34.97 7.03 2.51
N SER A 943 34.69 5.74 2.25
CA SER A 943 33.63 5.02 3.00
C SER A 943 33.98 4.87 4.48
N PHE A 944 35.25 4.63 4.81
CA PHE A 944 35.72 4.55 6.19
C PHE A 944 35.54 5.88 6.92
N ILE A 945 35.82 7.00 6.26
CA ILE A 945 35.60 8.35 6.80
C ILE A 945 34.10 8.59 7.04
N ASP A 946 33.25 8.36 6.03
CA ASP A 946 31.80 8.58 6.16
C ASP A 946 31.19 7.70 7.27
N HIS A 947 31.56 6.42 7.33
CA HIS A 947 31.11 5.48 8.36
C HIS A 947 31.51 5.90 9.77
N ASN A 948 32.75 6.38 9.95
CA ASN A 948 33.22 6.89 11.24
C ASN A 948 32.48 8.19 11.63
N ILE A 949 32.33 9.14 10.70
CA ILE A 949 31.63 10.40 10.94
C ILE A 949 30.18 10.14 11.37
N LEU A 950 29.43 9.27 10.69
CA LEU A 950 28.04 8.96 11.03
C LEU A 950 27.90 8.41 12.46
N ASN A 951 28.74 7.43 12.82
CA ASN A 951 28.77 6.86 14.17
C ASN A 951 29.22 7.85 15.24
N MET A 952 30.17 8.72 14.90
CA MET A 952 30.67 9.75 15.81
C MET A 952 29.61 10.82 16.04
N VAL A 953 28.95 11.33 15.00
CA VAL A 953 27.87 12.33 15.12
C VAL A 953 26.74 11.82 15.98
N SER A 954 26.31 10.57 15.77
CA SER A 954 25.24 10.00 16.58
C SER A 954 25.67 9.66 18.01
N MET A 955 26.98 9.64 18.27
CA MET A 955 27.57 9.15 19.51
C MET A 955 27.13 7.70 19.81
N ASN A 956 27.11 6.86 18.77
CA ASN A 956 26.71 5.44 18.91
C ASN A 956 27.69 4.72 19.86
N VAL A 957 27.13 4.18 20.94
CA VAL A 957 27.86 3.57 22.07
C VAL A 957 28.65 2.32 21.67
N ASP A 958 28.15 1.58 20.68
CA ASP A 958 28.67 0.27 20.26
C ASP A 958 29.37 0.31 18.89
N ALA A 959 29.45 1.50 18.28
CA ALA A 959 30.04 1.75 16.97
C ALA A 959 31.44 1.15 16.79
N LEU A 960 31.80 0.77 15.56
CA LEU A 960 33.12 0.30 15.13
C LEU A 960 33.58 -1.05 15.74
N ARG A 961 33.04 -1.44 16.91
CA ARG A 961 33.42 -2.63 17.67
C ARG A 961 32.38 -3.75 17.61
N LEU A 962 31.10 -3.39 17.51
CA LEU A 962 29.96 -4.30 17.43
C LEU A 962 29.05 -3.80 16.31
N SER A 963 28.23 -4.70 15.75
CA SER A 963 27.24 -4.35 14.73
C SER A 963 27.79 -3.55 13.52
N SER A 964 29.10 -3.64 13.24
CA SER A 964 29.74 -2.82 12.21
C SER A 964 30.00 -3.63 10.94
N PHE A 965 29.31 -3.27 9.86
CA PHE A 965 29.41 -3.96 8.59
C PHE A 965 30.53 -3.39 7.72
N TYR A 966 31.13 -4.28 6.93
CA TYR A 966 32.10 -3.99 5.91
C TYR A 966 31.82 -4.91 4.73
N PHE A 967 31.91 -4.40 3.52
CA PHE A 967 31.75 -5.23 2.33
C PHE A 967 32.87 -4.95 1.35
N LYS A 968 33.04 -5.85 0.38
CA LYS A 968 33.95 -5.66 -0.73
C LYS A 968 33.22 -6.05 -2.00
N ARG A 969 33.30 -5.22 -3.03
CA ARG A 969 32.87 -5.56 -4.40
C ARG A 969 33.88 -6.44 -5.12
N PRO A 970 33.54 -7.17 -6.21
CA PRO A 970 34.44 -8.14 -6.85
C PRO A 970 35.85 -7.59 -7.16
N ASP A 971 35.91 -6.40 -7.76
CA ASP A 971 37.16 -5.69 -8.10
C ASP A 971 37.46 -4.49 -7.18
N GLY A 972 36.72 -4.37 -6.07
CA GLY A 972 36.77 -3.25 -5.16
C GLY A 972 37.74 -3.41 -3.98
N LYS A 973 37.80 -2.37 -3.16
CA LYS A 973 38.42 -2.39 -1.83
C LYS A 973 37.38 -2.76 -0.78
N LEU A 974 37.81 -2.98 0.46
CA LEU A 974 36.90 -3.03 1.60
C LEU A 974 36.27 -1.64 1.79
N GLU A 975 34.95 -1.60 1.82
CA GLU A 975 34.14 -0.44 2.15
C GLU A 975 33.53 -0.62 3.54
N ALA A 976 33.47 0.47 4.31
CA ALA A 976 32.83 0.47 5.62
C ALA A 976 31.35 0.85 5.50
N GLY A 977 30.48 0.06 6.12
CA GLY A 977 29.03 0.15 5.99
C GLY A 977 28.41 -1.14 5.44
N PRO A 978 27.09 -1.19 5.24
CA PRO A 978 26.11 -0.19 5.67
C PRO A 978 26.13 0.09 7.18
N ILE A 979 25.74 1.28 7.61
CA ILE A 979 25.63 1.59 9.05
C ILE A 979 24.46 0.82 9.69
N TRP A 980 24.56 0.49 10.99
CA TRP A 980 23.56 -0.30 11.71
C TRP A 980 23.56 0.02 13.22
N ASP A 981 22.44 -0.24 13.89
CA ASP A 981 22.30 -0.31 15.37
C ASP A 981 22.51 1.02 16.13
N PHE A 982 21.60 1.97 15.94
CA PHE A 982 21.59 3.29 16.59
C PHE A 982 20.53 3.42 17.68
N ASP A 983 20.03 2.32 18.24
CA ASP A 983 19.09 2.38 19.37
C ASP A 983 19.76 2.91 20.66
N ARG A 984 21.08 2.74 20.78
CA ARG A 984 21.95 3.32 21.82
C ARG A 984 22.80 4.47 21.28
N ALA A 985 22.14 5.50 20.80
CA ALA A 985 22.74 6.70 20.27
C ALA A 985 21.84 7.91 20.54
N LEU A 986 22.34 9.11 20.25
CA LEU A 986 21.55 10.36 20.22
C LEU A 986 20.92 10.73 21.57
N ASP A 987 21.67 10.53 22.66
CA ASP A 987 21.20 10.68 24.04
C ASP A 987 20.04 9.72 24.34
N SER A 988 20.30 8.43 24.17
CA SER A 988 19.42 7.32 24.55
C SER A 988 19.33 7.15 26.08
N THR A 989 18.48 6.25 26.56
CA THR A 989 18.45 5.90 28.00
C THR A 989 19.64 5.07 28.47
N ASP A 990 20.53 4.64 27.56
CA ASP A 990 21.78 3.98 27.93
C ASP A 990 22.69 4.94 28.72
N GLY A 991 22.68 6.23 28.35
CA GLY A 991 23.29 7.33 29.09
C GLY A 991 24.79 7.50 28.87
N ARG A 992 25.46 6.54 28.21
CA ARG A 992 26.88 6.68 27.83
C ARG A 992 27.10 7.68 26.69
N ASP A 993 26.04 8.04 25.98
CA ASP A 993 25.94 8.90 24.81
C ASP A 993 25.35 10.31 25.12
N ASN A 994 25.17 10.64 26.40
CA ASN A 994 24.41 11.82 26.81
C ASN A 994 25.11 13.19 26.63
N ASN A 995 26.43 13.22 26.45
CA ASN A 995 27.19 14.47 26.39
C ASN A 995 27.51 14.86 24.94
N PRO A 996 26.73 15.76 24.30
CA PRO A 996 26.91 16.09 22.89
C PRO A 996 28.25 16.78 22.60
N ARG A 997 28.90 17.35 23.62
CA ARG A 997 30.19 18.05 23.49
C ARG A 997 31.40 17.15 23.68
N SER A 998 31.20 15.87 24.00
CA SER A 998 32.29 14.94 24.23
C SER A 998 32.57 14.09 23.01
N TRP A 999 33.84 13.96 22.63
CA TRP A 999 34.27 13.05 21.57
C TRP A 999 34.38 11.59 22.04
N PHE A 1000 34.13 11.36 23.33
CA PHE A 1000 34.15 10.05 23.99
C PHE A 1000 32.91 9.94 24.88
N GLY A 1001 32.18 8.83 24.78
CA GLY A 1001 31.15 8.53 25.77
C GLY A 1001 31.75 8.22 27.14
N THR A 1002 30.88 7.97 28.11
CA THR A 1002 31.32 7.55 29.45
C THR A 1002 31.48 6.04 29.55
N GLY A 1003 32.32 5.57 30.49
CA GLY A 1003 32.49 4.15 30.75
C GLY A 1003 33.24 3.44 29.61
N ASP A 1004 32.65 2.39 29.06
CA ASP A 1004 33.20 1.53 28.01
C ASP A 1004 32.59 1.82 26.63
N SER A 1005 32.02 3.01 26.38
CA SER A 1005 31.55 3.40 25.03
C SER A 1005 32.70 3.47 24.02
N THR A 1006 32.38 3.29 22.74
CA THR A 1006 33.33 3.44 21.63
C THR A 1006 34.12 4.75 21.67
N ARG A 1007 35.42 4.66 21.39
CA ARG A 1007 36.31 5.82 21.17
C ARG A 1007 36.65 6.00 19.69
N TYR A 1008 35.94 6.88 18.98
CA TYR A 1008 35.95 6.93 17.51
C TYR A 1008 37.32 7.13 16.83
N PHE A 1009 38.32 7.69 17.55
CA PHE A 1009 39.63 8.04 16.99
C PHE A 1009 40.78 7.18 17.51
N ASP A 1010 40.68 6.67 18.74
CA ASP A 1010 41.79 6.05 19.45
C ASP A 1010 41.41 4.74 20.15
N ASP A 1011 40.25 4.17 19.79
CA ASP A 1011 39.86 2.90 20.41
C ASP A 1011 40.83 1.79 20.05
N ASN A 1012 41.29 1.12 21.09
CA ASN A 1012 42.21 -0.01 21.01
C ASN A 1012 41.63 -1.22 21.74
N ASP A 1013 40.35 -1.18 22.13
CA ASP A 1013 39.72 -2.30 22.81
C ASP A 1013 39.26 -3.39 21.83
N ARG A 1014 39.53 -4.62 22.28
CA ARG A 1014 39.25 -5.96 21.75
C ARG A 1014 38.44 -6.04 20.44
N VAL A 1015 39.15 -6.18 19.31
CA VAL A 1015 39.10 -7.34 18.39
C VAL A 1015 39.84 -7.02 17.07
N ARG A 1016 39.82 -5.77 16.55
CA ARG A 1016 40.61 -5.29 15.38
C ARG A 1016 40.81 -3.76 15.39
N SER A 1017 42.05 -3.26 15.35
CA SER A 1017 42.38 -1.84 15.61
C SER A 1017 42.99 -1.08 14.42
N TRP A 1018 42.34 -1.04 13.25
CA TRP A 1018 42.84 -0.17 12.16
C TRP A 1018 42.52 1.31 12.38
N TRP A 1019 41.44 1.65 13.10
CA TRP A 1019 41.05 3.05 13.34
C TRP A 1019 42.15 3.90 13.99
N PRO A 1020 42.72 3.54 15.16
CA PRO A 1020 43.78 4.33 15.78
C PRO A 1020 45.04 4.45 14.92
N ASP A 1021 45.31 3.45 14.07
CA ASP A 1021 46.45 3.45 13.15
C ASP A 1021 46.20 4.36 11.94
N MET A 1022 45.00 4.33 11.36
CA MET A 1022 44.60 5.23 10.28
C MET A 1022 44.58 6.70 10.72
N PHE A 1023 44.15 7.00 11.95
CA PHE A 1023 44.19 8.36 12.50
C PHE A 1023 45.60 8.86 12.85
N GLN A 1024 46.65 8.02 12.74
CA GLN A 1024 48.05 8.49 12.76
C GLN A 1024 48.53 9.00 11.40
N ASP A 1025 47.79 8.72 10.32
CA ASP A 1025 48.13 9.16 8.98
C ASP A 1025 47.65 10.61 8.76
N PRO A 1026 48.56 11.59 8.56
CA PRO A 1026 48.16 12.97 8.34
C PRO A 1026 47.25 13.17 7.13
N ASP A 1027 47.37 12.35 6.08
CA ASP A 1027 46.53 12.46 4.88
C ASP A 1027 45.11 11.96 5.17
N PHE A 1028 44.96 10.90 5.97
CA PHE A 1028 43.65 10.43 6.43
C PHE A 1028 42.97 11.48 7.32
N VAL A 1029 43.70 12.04 8.28
CA VAL A 1029 43.19 13.09 9.18
C VAL A 1029 42.77 14.32 8.38
N GLN A 1030 43.55 14.74 7.39
CA GLN A 1030 43.19 15.87 6.54
C GLN A 1030 41.92 15.58 5.73
N ALA A 1031 41.84 14.40 5.08
CA ALA A 1031 40.64 14.01 4.34
C ALA A 1031 39.40 13.91 5.24
N TYR A 1032 39.55 13.43 6.48
CA TYR A 1032 38.48 13.38 7.46
C TYR A 1032 37.98 14.79 7.82
N ILE A 1033 38.91 15.72 8.09
CA ILE A 1033 38.58 17.12 8.40
C ILE A 1033 37.87 17.79 7.21
N ASP A 1034 38.39 17.61 6.00
CA ASP A 1034 37.80 18.19 4.79
C ASP A 1034 36.38 17.65 4.57
N ARG A 1035 36.19 16.33 4.72
CA ARG A 1035 34.89 15.69 4.59
C ARG A 1035 33.91 16.12 5.69
N TRP A 1036 34.38 16.30 6.93
CA TRP A 1036 33.57 16.84 8.02
C TRP A 1036 33.01 18.23 7.70
N PHE A 1037 33.87 19.15 7.24
CA PHE A 1037 33.43 20.51 6.91
C PHE A 1037 32.57 20.59 5.64
N ASP A 1038 32.79 19.69 4.68
CA ASP A 1038 31.94 19.52 3.50
C ASP A 1038 30.52 19.07 3.91
N LEU A 1039 30.42 17.98 4.67
CA LEU A 1039 29.13 17.44 5.12
C LEU A 1039 28.34 18.45 5.96
N ARG A 1040 29.00 19.26 6.79
CA ARG A 1040 28.35 20.32 7.58
C ARG A 1040 27.75 21.47 6.76
N GLN A 1041 28.12 21.60 5.49
CA GLN A 1041 27.48 22.55 4.57
C GLN A 1041 26.26 21.95 3.85
N GLY A 1042 26.06 20.63 3.96
CA GLY A 1042 24.98 19.88 3.29
C GLY A 1042 24.29 18.91 4.25
N VAL A 1043 24.57 17.61 4.10
CA VAL A 1043 23.87 16.51 4.79
C VAL A 1043 23.87 16.65 6.32
N LEU A 1044 24.98 17.09 6.91
CA LEU A 1044 25.13 17.32 8.35
C LEU A 1044 24.96 18.79 8.75
N SER A 1045 24.42 19.64 7.87
CA SER A 1045 23.99 20.97 8.26
C SER A 1045 22.81 20.87 9.24
N LEU A 1046 22.71 21.80 10.18
CA LEU A 1046 21.64 21.78 11.18
C LEU A 1046 20.25 21.89 10.52
N ASP A 1047 20.14 22.65 9.43
CA ASP A 1047 18.89 22.80 8.68
C ASP A 1047 18.46 21.47 8.08
N ASN A 1048 19.39 20.74 7.44
CA ASN A 1048 19.09 19.45 6.86
C ASN A 1048 18.79 18.37 7.90
N ILE A 1049 19.55 18.34 9.01
CA ILE A 1049 19.32 17.39 10.10
C ILE A 1049 17.93 17.61 10.70
N ASN A 1050 17.55 18.86 10.98
CA ASN A 1050 16.21 19.16 11.48
C ASN A 1050 15.15 18.74 10.45
N ALA A 1051 15.29 19.16 9.18
CA ALA A 1051 14.35 18.77 8.13
C ALA A 1051 14.21 17.24 7.99
N THR A 1052 15.28 16.49 8.20
CA THR A 1052 15.27 15.02 8.19
C THR A 1052 14.53 14.43 9.40
N ILE A 1053 14.83 14.92 10.61
CA ILE A 1053 14.09 14.55 11.84
C ILE A 1053 12.60 14.75 11.62
N ASP A 1054 12.25 15.88 11.01
CA ASP A 1054 10.89 16.34 10.89
C ASP A 1054 10.08 15.56 9.87
N ARG A 1055 10.69 15.28 8.71
CA ARG A 1055 10.10 14.41 7.70
C ARG A 1055 9.85 12.99 8.23
N ILE A 1056 10.73 12.47 9.09
CA ILE A 1056 10.58 11.11 9.65
C ILE A 1056 9.57 11.09 10.80
N ALA A 1057 9.54 12.16 11.62
CA ALA A 1057 8.72 12.22 12.82
C ALA A 1057 7.28 12.65 12.57
N GLU A 1058 7.03 13.49 11.56
CA GLU A 1058 5.70 14.03 11.28
C GLU A 1058 4.65 12.93 11.03
N PRO A 1059 4.88 11.92 10.17
CA PRO A 1059 3.86 10.90 9.92
C PRO A 1059 3.53 10.05 11.15
N ILE A 1060 4.45 9.95 12.11
CA ILE A 1060 4.30 9.05 13.26
C ILE A 1060 3.84 9.76 14.53
N PHE A 1061 3.52 11.05 14.47
CA PHE A 1061 3.27 11.84 15.68
C PHE A 1061 2.15 11.26 16.55
N ASP A 1062 1.03 10.88 15.94
CA ASP A 1062 -0.13 10.32 16.63
C ASP A 1062 0.12 8.89 17.11
N ALA A 1063 0.75 8.07 16.26
CA ALA A 1063 1.10 6.69 16.58
C ALA A 1063 2.13 6.60 17.71
N ALA A 1064 3.08 7.54 17.79
CA ALA A 1064 4.05 7.63 18.89
C ALA A 1064 3.37 7.86 20.25
N ALA A 1065 2.30 8.67 20.28
CA ALA A 1065 1.52 8.88 21.50
C ALA A 1065 0.85 7.57 21.97
N ARG A 1066 0.27 6.80 21.05
CA ARG A 1066 -0.31 5.47 21.34
C ARG A 1066 0.75 4.45 21.77
N ASP A 1067 1.92 4.48 21.14
CA ASP A 1067 3.05 3.61 21.52
C ASP A 1067 3.51 3.85 22.97
N TYR A 1068 3.64 5.12 23.36
CA TYR A 1068 3.98 5.51 24.72
C TYR A 1068 2.92 5.12 25.74
N GLN A 1069 1.64 5.18 25.38
CA GLN A 1069 0.54 4.71 26.23
C GLN A 1069 0.61 3.20 26.45
N ARG A 1070 0.97 2.42 25.40
CA ARG A 1070 1.06 0.97 25.47
C ARG A 1070 2.26 0.48 26.26
N TRP A 1071 3.44 1.04 26.02
CA TRP A 1071 4.69 0.48 26.53
C TRP A 1071 5.31 1.27 27.68
N SER A 1072 5.89 2.42 27.39
CA SER A 1072 6.47 3.31 28.39
C SER A 1072 6.65 4.70 27.81
N GLY A 1073 6.35 5.73 28.62
CA GLY A 1073 6.24 7.11 28.18
C GLY A 1073 7.55 7.79 27.75
N SER A 1074 7.41 9.03 27.30
CA SER A 1074 8.49 9.96 26.99
C SER A 1074 9.27 10.38 28.25
N ARG A 1075 10.57 10.68 28.09
CA ARG A 1075 11.44 11.28 29.11
C ARG A 1075 11.23 12.79 29.24
N TYR A 1076 10.76 13.42 28.17
CA TYR A 1076 10.60 14.86 28.05
C TYR A 1076 9.13 15.24 27.83
N THR A 1077 8.24 14.76 28.71
CA THR A 1077 6.78 15.04 28.69
C THR A 1077 6.00 14.27 27.62
N ASN A 1078 6.34 14.40 26.34
CA ASN A 1078 5.67 13.75 25.21
C ASN A 1078 6.62 13.58 24.00
N PHE A 1079 6.11 13.15 22.85
CA PHE A 1079 6.91 12.92 21.64
C PHE A 1079 7.58 14.21 21.13
N ALA A 1080 6.84 15.33 21.06
CA ALA A 1080 7.39 16.63 20.69
C ALA A 1080 8.55 17.07 21.61
N GLY A 1081 8.48 16.75 22.90
CA GLY A 1081 9.57 17.00 23.83
C GLY A 1081 10.82 16.17 23.56
N GLU A 1082 10.67 14.89 23.19
CA GLU A 1082 11.80 14.05 22.75
C GLU A 1082 12.45 14.60 21.47
N LEU A 1083 11.65 15.02 20.50
CA LEU A 1083 12.14 15.64 19.26
C LEU A 1083 12.89 16.95 19.52
N ASN A 1084 12.34 17.82 20.38
CA ASN A 1084 12.97 19.09 20.75
C ASN A 1084 14.29 18.88 21.49
N HIS A 1085 14.34 17.88 22.37
CA HIS A 1085 15.56 17.48 23.04
C HIS A 1085 16.60 16.96 22.05
N LEU A 1086 16.23 16.03 21.16
CA LEU A 1086 17.10 15.50 20.12
C LEU A 1086 17.71 16.61 19.25
N LYS A 1087 16.89 17.53 18.74
CA LYS A 1087 17.35 18.68 17.95
C LYS A 1087 18.31 19.58 18.73
N THR A 1088 18.05 19.78 20.02
CA THR A 1088 18.92 20.57 20.89
C THR A 1088 20.25 19.88 21.13
N TRP A 1089 20.23 18.56 21.35
CA TRP A 1089 21.42 17.75 21.52
C TRP A 1089 22.27 17.75 20.24
N LEU A 1090 21.65 17.52 19.08
CA LEU A 1090 22.33 17.53 17.78
C LEU A 1090 22.92 18.90 17.45
N ARG A 1091 22.21 20.01 17.73
CA ARG A 1091 22.76 21.37 17.59
C ARG A 1091 24.06 21.58 18.37
N GLN A 1092 24.19 20.97 19.54
CA GLN A 1092 25.42 21.06 20.33
C GLN A 1092 26.51 20.12 19.83
N ARG A 1093 26.10 19.03 19.18
CA ARG A 1093 26.98 17.99 18.64
C ARG A 1093 27.66 18.42 17.35
N VAL A 1094 26.90 19.00 16.41
CA VAL A 1094 27.37 19.23 15.03
C VAL A 1094 28.18 20.48 14.82
#